data_AF-A0A1I1J4I3-F1
#
_entry.id   AF-A0A1I1J4I3-F1
#
_cell.length_a   1.000
_cell.length_b   1.000
_cell.length_c   1.000
_cell.angle_alpha   90.00
_cell.angle_beta   90.00
_cell.angle_gamma   90.00
#
_symmetry.space_group_name_H-M   'P 1'
#
loop_
_entity.id
_entity.type
_entity.pdbx_description
1 polymer ?
#
loop_
_entity_poly.entity_id
_entity_poly.type
_entity_poly.pdbx_seq_one_letter_code
_entity_poly.pdbx_strand_id
1 'polypeptide(L)'
;MISRTVRMSATQAFSIIWLIVLSICWRSADTHAQPFQFAHVTDTHVGGATGAEDLERTVADINANPNLDFVILSGDVTEFGSDEELALAKQILDKLRIPWYVIPGNHDTNWSESGGNSFRKVFGGETFAFVHKGYLFVGTNSGPNMRMSPGQVPRENLVWMDSLFTAHPDKDMPLIYVNHYPQDSSLNNWFEALNRVKQRNVQLFFCGHGHQNKVYDFEGIPSIMGRSNLRAKDSVGGYNIVTIADRQATYQERNPGVGTKEPWAVVPLRNNHFASERRLYHRPDYSVNTRYATVREVWSFQDESDIGTGLAAYKQLVITANTAGQVYALDANTGRKAWSFQTGGKVYSTPAVWKNYVVVGSSDGQIYCLHAKTGKLHWKYEAEKAVLGSPLVHQGVAYIGASDGEFRAFDIRKGRLIWSFEEVKGYVSGKPLLYQNTLYFGCWGNGFYALDPGNGRLKWQWSNGAANRMLSPAACYPVGANGRVFIVAPDRYMTALDAGSGVEIWRKKIDSIRVRESMGLSEDGSLVYVKTMDGQVLGISTEADSMEVAWTSKLQLPYELTPSAMVADNGLVFVPSHSGLVSGLDAEGGDVAWQYKVSNAMVNPMLPLKGQRIVASTMDGKVVCLKYGAEEDGAWIRINQLGYIPQGVKVAVLASKGIRRASRFALVSAETGERVFSAKAGRDFGAYGPFTSAYRLDFSAYQDTGLYYLEVDDVRSPRFRIAPDVYKGAADFALRYMRQQRTLFNPFLKDSCHTHDGFTLYASAAGLPDSTRIDVGGGWHDASDYLQYSTTSANATYHLLAAYRDFPGIFGDRKQANGLDGANGLADVLDEAKWGLDWLLKMHPEPHLLFNQIADDRDHMGMRMPGEDDFYGRGFERPVYFVSGEPQQRGKFMNNTTGTSSTAAKFTSAFNLGSVLLEGVDAAYAQQLREKAASAYAFAKRKPGVTQTASVKSPYIYAEDNWVDDMELAAATQLAVTADSRFLEEALSYARQEKVTPWMETDTAAHYQWYPFVNLGHYELAKQLEGEQREELLAYYRMGMEKVWDRAKQNAFYRGVPFIWCSNNLTVSFAIQCFWYRELTQDNTYAQLEQANFDWLFGCNPWGTSMVYGLPAWGDTPVDPHSAFTRLGNFPIDGGLVDGPVYGNIFASLIGIQLTRPDAYAPFQSDLAVYHDDYGDYSTNEPTMDGTASLIYLLAAKEQESQEGAQPKK
;
A
#
# COMPACT_ATOMS: atom_id res chain seq x y z
N MET A 1 -16.29 4.26 55.49
CA MET A 1 -14.83 4.51 55.52
C MET A 1 -14.25 4.12 54.18
N ILE A 2 -13.64 5.10 53.47
CA ILE A 2 -12.43 5.04 52.60
C ILE A 2 -12.31 3.84 51.60
N SER A 3 -12.02 3.93 50.30
CA SER A 3 -11.93 4.96 49.26
C SER A 3 -11.67 4.28 47.89
N ARG A 4 -12.17 4.89 46.80
CA ARG A 4 -11.58 5.11 45.46
C ARG A 4 -11.09 3.97 44.52
N THR A 5 -11.48 4.19 43.23
CA THR A 5 -10.87 3.86 41.91
C THR A 5 -11.03 2.40 41.41
N VAL A 6 -11.53 2.09 40.20
CA VAL A 6 -11.11 2.50 38.84
C VAL A 6 -12.27 2.41 37.80
N ARG A 7 -12.23 3.23 36.74
CA ARG A 7 -13.08 3.21 35.51
C ARG A 7 -12.57 2.19 34.48
N MET A 8 -13.43 1.47 33.75
CA MET A 8 -13.52 1.49 32.26
C MET A 8 -14.45 0.42 31.62
N SER A 9 -15.17 0.88 30.58
CA SER A 9 -15.75 0.25 29.38
C SER A 9 -16.72 -0.94 29.49
N ALA A 10 -17.98 -0.67 29.15
CA ALA A 10 -18.98 -1.65 28.77
C ALA A 10 -18.92 -1.94 27.26
N THR A 11 -18.39 -3.11 26.92
CA THR A 11 -18.63 -3.83 25.66
C THR A 11 -19.56 -5.01 25.97
N GLN A 12 -20.59 -5.18 25.14
CA GLN A 12 -21.32 -6.43 24.89
C GLN A 12 -21.88 -7.21 26.11
N ALA A 13 -23.20 -7.14 26.32
CA ALA A 13 -24.08 -8.28 26.62
C ALA A 13 -25.46 -7.78 27.06
N PHE A 14 -26.53 -8.25 26.40
CA PHE A 14 -27.86 -8.59 26.93
C PHE A 14 -28.76 -8.88 25.70
N SER A 15 -29.45 -9.99 25.48
CA SER A 15 -29.43 -11.38 25.98
C SER A 15 -30.29 -12.17 24.98
N ILE A 16 -29.73 -13.13 24.25
CA ILE A 16 -30.01 -14.58 24.37
C ILE A 16 -31.19 -14.90 25.30
N ILE A 17 -32.39 -15.05 24.74
CA ILE A 17 -33.39 -16.09 25.08
C ILE A 17 -34.13 -16.42 23.76
N TRP A 18 -34.38 -17.71 23.51
CA TRP A 18 -34.88 -18.37 22.28
C TRP A 18 -33.82 -19.04 21.40
N LEU A 19 -33.02 -19.91 22.03
CA LEU A 19 -32.42 -21.07 21.39
C LEU A 19 -32.63 -22.27 22.32
N ILE A 20 -33.68 -23.06 22.06
CA ILE A 20 -33.82 -24.51 22.30
C ILE A 20 -35.17 -24.89 21.65
N VAL A 21 -35.19 -26.03 20.95
CA VAL A 21 -36.21 -26.55 20.02
C VAL A 21 -36.05 -26.07 18.57
N LEU A 22 -35.04 -26.61 17.88
CA LEU A 22 -35.19 -27.30 16.59
C LEU A 22 -33.82 -27.84 16.15
N SER A 23 -33.45 -28.97 16.75
CA SER A 23 -32.39 -29.84 16.23
C SER A 23 -32.92 -31.26 16.36
N ILE A 24 -33.72 -31.69 15.39
CA ILE A 24 -34.02 -33.09 14.99
C ILE A 24 -34.84 -32.99 13.69
N CYS A 25 -34.53 -33.86 12.73
CA CYS A 25 -35.05 -33.96 11.36
C CYS A 25 -34.28 -33.18 10.28
N TRP A 26 -33.02 -33.55 10.05
CA TRP A 26 -32.51 -33.64 8.67
C TRP A 26 -33.12 -34.88 8.02
N ARG A 27 -34.29 -34.70 7.41
CA ARG A 27 -34.68 -35.45 6.22
C ARG A 27 -34.74 -34.43 5.10
N SER A 28 -33.99 -34.68 4.03
CA SER A 28 -34.16 -34.07 2.73
C SER A 28 -35.58 -34.32 2.24
N ALA A 29 -36.48 -33.38 2.56
CA ALA A 29 -37.73 -33.21 1.87
C ALA A 29 -37.50 -32.12 0.82
N ASP A 30 -37.68 -32.45 -0.46
CA ASP A 30 -37.84 -31.45 -1.51
C ASP A 30 -38.99 -30.52 -1.13
N THR A 31 -38.67 -29.36 -0.53
CA THR A 31 -39.65 -28.32 -0.25
C THR A 31 -39.98 -27.62 -1.56
N HIS A 32 -40.94 -28.17 -2.30
CA HIS A 32 -41.57 -27.45 -3.39
C HIS A 32 -42.21 -26.16 -2.84
N ALA A 33 -41.85 -25.01 -3.40
CA ALA A 33 -42.38 -23.72 -2.98
C ALA A 33 -43.91 -23.70 -3.14
N GLN A 34 -44.62 -23.30 -2.08
CA GLN A 34 -46.08 -23.32 -2.02
C GLN A 34 -46.66 -22.07 -2.70
N PRO A 35 -47.85 -22.14 -3.32
CA PRO A 35 -48.46 -20.99 -3.95
C PRO A 35 -48.92 -19.93 -2.93
N PHE A 36 -48.82 -18.65 -3.31
CA PHE A 36 -49.32 -17.52 -2.52
C PHE A 36 -49.58 -16.27 -3.35
N GLN A 37 -50.31 -15.32 -2.76
CA GLN A 37 -50.53 -13.99 -3.33
C GLN A 37 -50.10 -12.90 -2.35
N PHE A 38 -49.57 -11.79 -2.86
CA PHE A 38 -49.27 -10.60 -2.07
C PHE A 38 -49.59 -9.33 -2.87
N ALA A 39 -49.75 -8.21 -2.16
CA ALA A 39 -49.95 -6.91 -2.79
C ALA A 39 -48.62 -6.18 -2.97
N HIS A 40 -48.33 -5.72 -4.19
CA HIS A 40 -47.24 -4.78 -4.50
C HIS A 40 -47.82 -3.38 -4.66
N VAL A 41 -47.52 -2.52 -3.69
CA VAL A 41 -47.94 -1.11 -3.64
C VAL A 41 -46.67 -0.26 -3.75
N THR A 42 -46.70 0.83 -4.51
CA THR A 42 -45.53 1.70 -4.70
C THR A 42 -45.96 3.11 -5.03
N ASP A 43 -45.09 4.09 -4.77
CA ASP A 43 -45.28 5.49 -5.16
C ASP A 43 -46.63 6.01 -4.67
N THR A 44 -46.84 5.94 -3.35
CA THR A 44 -48.08 6.35 -2.70
C THR A 44 -48.15 7.86 -2.51
N HIS A 45 -46.98 8.54 -2.46
CA HIS A 45 -46.87 10.01 -2.38
C HIS A 45 -47.83 10.64 -1.39
N VAL A 46 -47.91 10.09 -0.16
CA VAL A 46 -48.69 10.66 0.94
C VAL A 46 -48.18 12.07 1.23
N GLY A 47 -49.08 13.05 1.25
CA GLY A 47 -48.74 14.49 1.24
C GLY A 47 -49.07 15.16 -0.10
N GLY A 48 -49.06 14.39 -1.19
CA GLY A 48 -49.55 14.82 -2.49
C GLY A 48 -51.09 14.94 -2.53
N ALA A 49 -51.62 15.53 -3.61
CA ALA A 49 -53.02 15.94 -3.71
C ALA A 49 -54.05 14.82 -3.45
N THR A 50 -53.76 13.57 -3.84
CA THR A 50 -54.66 12.42 -3.66
C THR A 50 -54.04 11.24 -2.92
N GLY A 51 -52.75 11.31 -2.57
CA GLY A 51 -51.97 10.14 -2.14
C GLY A 51 -52.51 9.46 -0.88
N ALA A 52 -52.86 10.23 0.15
CA ALA A 52 -53.42 9.69 1.39
C ALA A 52 -54.76 8.98 1.16
N GLU A 53 -55.66 9.59 0.39
CA GLU A 53 -56.98 9.04 0.08
C GLU A 53 -56.87 7.76 -0.76
N ASP A 54 -55.98 7.75 -1.76
CA ASP A 54 -55.71 6.57 -2.58
C ASP A 54 -55.15 5.41 -1.76
N LEU A 55 -54.23 5.70 -0.82
CA LEU A 55 -53.67 4.70 0.06
C LEU A 55 -54.71 4.14 1.04
N GLU A 56 -55.57 4.98 1.62
CA GLU A 56 -56.65 4.52 2.50
C GLU A 56 -57.62 3.58 1.78
N ARG A 57 -57.98 3.89 0.53
CA ARG A 57 -58.82 3.02 -0.30
C ARG A 57 -58.13 1.69 -0.58
N THR A 58 -56.83 1.70 -0.90
CA THR A 58 -56.03 0.48 -1.09
C THR A 58 -55.97 -0.36 0.19
N VAL A 59 -55.73 0.24 1.35
CA VAL A 59 -55.71 -0.48 2.63
C VAL A 59 -57.06 -1.12 2.95
N ALA A 60 -58.16 -0.41 2.70
CA ALA A 60 -59.50 -0.96 2.87
C ALA A 60 -59.77 -2.14 1.92
N ASP A 61 -59.35 -2.05 0.66
CA ASP A 61 -59.50 -3.11 -0.35
C ASP A 61 -58.66 -4.35 -0.02
N ILE A 62 -57.40 -4.16 0.38
CA ILE A 62 -56.50 -5.24 0.82
C ILE A 62 -57.10 -5.97 2.03
N ASN A 63 -57.61 -5.23 3.03
CA ASN A 63 -58.25 -5.82 4.20
C ASN A 63 -59.53 -6.61 3.88
N ALA A 64 -60.19 -6.32 2.77
CA ALA A 64 -61.35 -7.05 2.29
C ALA A 64 -60.99 -8.30 1.47
N ASN A 65 -59.72 -8.49 1.11
CA ASN A 65 -59.24 -9.62 0.31
C ASN A 65 -58.50 -10.65 1.19
N PRO A 66 -59.15 -11.77 1.57
CA PRO A 66 -58.55 -12.77 2.45
C PRO A 66 -57.46 -13.63 1.78
N ASN A 67 -57.24 -13.50 0.47
CA ASN A 67 -56.28 -14.33 -0.28
C ASN A 67 -54.86 -13.76 -0.29
N LEU A 68 -54.65 -12.54 0.23
CA LEU A 68 -53.35 -11.89 0.29
C LEU A 68 -52.62 -12.27 1.58
N ASP A 69 -51.39 -12.79 1.46
CA ASP A 69 -50.59 -13.19 2.60
C ASP A 69 -49.90 -11.99 3.28
N PHE A 70 -49.46 -10.99 2.51
CA PHE A 70 -48.79 -9.78 2.99
C PHE A 70 -48.80 -8.64 1.94
N VAL A 71 -48.27 -7.47 2.31
CA VAL A 71 -48.07 -6.30 1.43
C VAL A 71 -46.58 -5.91 1.35
N ILE A 72 -46.10 -5.53 0.17
CA ILE A 72 -44.79 -4.88 0.00
C ILE A 72 -44.99 -3.47 -0.56
N LEU A 73 -44.41 -2.49 0.13
CA LEU A 73 -44.31 -1.10 -0.28
C LEU A 73 -42.89 -0.80 -0.78
N SER A 74 -42.74 -0.55 -2.09
CA SER A 74 -41.43 -0.41 -2.73
C SER A 74 -40.98 1.05 -2.96
N GLY A 75 -41.15 1.92 -1.96
CA GLY A 75 -40.60 3.29 -1.96
C GLY A 75 -41.55 4.39 -2.46
N ASP A 76 -41.07 5.63 -2.32
CA ASP A 76 -41.82 6.89 -2.49
C ASP A 76 -43.17 6.84 -1.75
N VAL A 77 -43.07 6.56 -0.46
CA VAL A 77 -44.23 6.44 0.43
C VAL A 77 -44.89 7.80 0.62
N THR A 78 -44.06 8.85 0.73
CA THR A 78 -44.46 10.23 0.96
C THR A 78 -44.02 11.13 -0.18
N GLU A 79 -44.62 12.32 -0.29
CA GLU A 79 -44.26 13.30 -1.33
C GLU A 79 -42.91 13.98 -1.03
N PHE A 80 -42.58 14.23 0.24
CA PHE A 80 -41.35 14.93 0.60
C PHE A 80 -40.55 14.33 1.76
N GLY A 81 -41.03 13.28 2.40
CA GLY A 81 -40.35 12.67 3.55
C GLY A 81 -40.44 13.53 4.81
N SER A 82 -41.44 14.43 4.88
CA SER A 82 -41.71 15.23 6.08
C SER A 82 -42.13 14.38 7.26
N ASP A 83 -41.83 14.88 8.47
CA ASP A 83 -42.19 14.16 9.70
C ASP A 83 -43.72 13.91 9.76
N GLU A 84 -44.51 14.89 9.28
CA GLU A 84 -45.97 14.81 9.21
C GLU A 84 -46.45 13.78 8.18
N GLU A 85 -45.90 13.80 6.97
CA GLU A 85 -46.28 12.85 5.91
C GLU A 85 -45.92 11.41 6.29
N LEU A 86 -44.74 11.19 6.87
CA LEU A 86 -44.29 9.87 7.32
C LEU A 86 -45.21 9.33 8.42
N ALA A 87 -45.59 10.17 9.39
CA ALA A 87 -46.53 9.81 10.44
C ALA A 87 -47.92 9.47 9.88
N LEU A 88 -48.43 10.27 8.94
CA LEU A 88 -49.71 10.03 8.29
C LEU A 88 -49.70 8.72 7.48
N ALA A 89 -48.66 8.48 6.69
CA ALA A 89 -48.51 7.25 5.93
C ALA A 89 -48.49 6.03 6.85
N LYS A 90 -47.72 6.08 7.95
CA LYS A 90 -47.70 5.02 8.97
C LYS A 90 -49.06 4.80 9.60
N GLN A 91 -49.77 5.86 9.97
CA GLN A 91 -51.12 5.76 10.53
C GLN A 91 -52.10 5.06 9.58
N ILE A 92 -52.00 5.30 8.28
CA ILE A 92 -52.84 4.63 7.27
C ILE A 92 -52.44 3.16 7.15
N LEU A 93 -51.14 2.86 7.04
CA LEU A 93 -50.61 1.50 6.87
C LEU A 93 -50.84 0.60 8.09
N ASP A 94 -50.86 1.17 9.30
CA ASP A 94 -51.19 0.44 10.54
C ASP A 94 -52.63 -0.08 10.59
N LYS A 95 -53.50 0.39 9.69
CA LYS A 95 -54.85 -0.17 9.53
C LYS A 95 -54.85 -1.50 8.75
N LEU A 96 -53.76 -1.92 8.12
CA LEU A 96 -53.64 -3.22 7.46
C LEU A 96 -53.73 -4.35 8.50
N ARG A 97 -54.51 -5.39 8.19
CA ARG A 97 -54.75 -6.57 9.05
C ARG A 97 -53.84 -7.75 8.73
N ILE A 98 -52.99 -7.61 7.72
CA ILE A 98 -51.99 -8.58 7.30
C ILE A 98 -50.59 -7.95 7.42
N PRO A 99 -49.52 -8.75 7.51
CA PRO A 99 -48.16 -8.24 7.55
C PRO A 99 -47.84 -7.34 6.35
N TRP A 100 -47.00 -6.33 6.58
CA TRP A 100 -46.52 -5.47 5.51
C TRP A 100 -45.06 -5.09 5.72
N TYR A 101 -44.37 -4.85 4.61
CA TYR A 101 -42.94 -4.52 4.57
C TYR A 101 -42.72 -3.31 3.68
N VAL A 102 -41.83 -2.41 4.09
CA VAL A 102 -41.63 -1.12 3.41
C VAL A 102 -40.14 -0.85 3.25
N ILE A 103 -39.78 -0.26 2.12
CA ILE A 103 -38.51 0.44 1.92
C ILE A 103 -38.81 1.90 1.54
N PRO A 104 -37.94 2.85 1.89
CA PRO A 104 -38.06 4.23 1.41
C PRO A 104 -37.60 4.39 -0.04
N GLY A 105 -38.12 5.42 -0.72
CA GLY A 105 -37.60 5.95 -1.98
C GLY A 105 -36.90 7.31 -1.80
N ASN A 106 -36.58 7.99 -2.90
CA ASN A 106 -35.88 9.27 -2.84
C ASN A 106 -36.74 10.41 -2.29
N HIS A 107 -38.07 10.33 -2.44
CA HIS A 107 -38.98 11.32 -1.85
C HIS A 107 -38.98 11.23 -0.32
N ASP A 108 -38.71 10.05 0.26
CA ASP A 108 -38.78 9.83 1.70
C ASP A 108 -37.53 10.30 2.48
N THR A 109 -36.41 10.59 1.80
CA THR A 109 -35.09 10.74 2.46
C THR A 109 -34.27 11.99 2.08
N ASN A 110 -34.77 12.87 1.20
CA ASN A 110 -33.97 13.99 0.66
C ASN A 110 -34.51 15.40 0.94
N TRP A 111 -35.80 15.66 0.70
CA TRP A 111 -36.34 17.03 0.59
C TRP A 111 -37.08 17.52 1.83
N SER A 112 -36.66 17.04 3.00
CA SER A 112 -37.33 17.36 4.26
C SER A 112 -36.38 17.63 5.41
N GLU A 113 -36.92 18.37 6.36
CA GLU A 113 -36.45 18.58 7.72
C GLU A 113 -36.13 17.28 8.50
N SER A 114 -36.63 16.11 8.05
CA SER A 114 -36.47 14.80 8.70
C SER A 114 -35.04 14.26 8.77
N GLY A 115 -34.14 14.81 7.94
CA GLY A 115 -32.74 14.42 7.93
C GLY A 115 -32.48 12.97 7.56
N GLY A 116 -33.40 12.34 6.80
CA GLY A 116 -33.32 10.94 6.39
C GLY A 116 -33.25 9.95 7.56
N ASN A 117 -33.68 10.36 8.76
CA ASN A 117 -33.66 9.56 9.99
C ASN A 117 -35.08 9.25 10.50
N SER A 118 -36.05 10.12 10.21
CA SER A 118 -37.43 9.93 10.66
C SER A 118 -38.08 8.70 10.04
N PHE A 119 -37.77 8.33 8.79
CA PHE A 119 -38.30 7.10 8.19
C PHE A 119 -37.96 5.87 9.05
N ARG A 120 -36.68 5.70 9.43
CA ARG A 120 -36.25 4.63 10.32
C ARG A 120 -36.94 4.69 11.69
N LYS A 121 -37.16 5.88 12.25
CA LYS A 121 -37.86 6.05 13.53
C LYS A 121 -39.34 5.65 13.46
N VAL A 122 -40.01 6.00 12.35
CA VAL A 122 -41.45 5.78 12.15
C VAL A 122 -41.75 4.33 11.73
N PHE A 123 -40.96 3.79 10.81
CA PHE A 123 -41.18 2.46 10.21
C PHE A 123 -40.32 1.35 10.81
N GLY A 124 -39.36 1.67 11.69
CA GLY A 124 -38.49 0.72 12.41
C GLY A 124 -37.24 0.29 11.64
N GLY A 125 -37.19 0.49 10.33
CA GLY A 125 -36.05 0.12 9.47
C GLY A 125 -36.14 0.75 8.08
N GLU A 126 -35.03 0.70 7.35
CA GLU A 126 -34.93 1.12 5.94
C GLU A 126 -34.63 -0.06 5.01
N THR A 127 -34.60 -1.26 5.58
CA THR A 127 -34.39 -2.54 4.92
C THR A 127 -35.33 -3.58 5.56
N PHE A 128 -35.62 -4.66 4.84
CA PHE A 128 -36.31 -5.80 5.40
C PHE A 128 -35.78 -7.10 4.82
N ALA A 129 -35.86 -8.18 5.61
CA ALA A 129 -35.65 -9.53 5.12
C ALA A 129 -36.56 -10.51 5.85
N PHE A 130 -37.24 -11.38 5.11
CA PHE A 130 -38.08 -12.44 5.68
C PHE A 130 -38.22 -13.61 4.73
N VAL A 131 -38.50 -14.80 5.28
CA VAL A 131 -38.78 -16.00 4.49
C VAL A 131 -40.28 -16.26 4.48
N HIS A 132 -40.86 -16.46 3.30
CA HIS A 132 -42.27 -16.81 3.15
C HIS A 132 -42.42 -17.96 2.15
N LYS A 133 -43.03 -19.06 2.59
CA LYS A 133 -43.36 -20.23 1.76
C LYS A 133 -42.20 -20.74 0.86
N GLY A 134 -40.97 -20.64 1.36
CA GLY A 134 -39.75 -21.09 0.66
C GLY A 134 -39.03 -20.03 -0.17
N TYR A 135 -39.50 -18.78 -0.19
CA TYR A 135 -38.82 -17.66 -0.83
C TYR A 135 -38.23 -16.72 0.23
N LEU A 136 -36.99 -16.29 0.05
CA LEU A 136 -36.38 -15.19 0.80
C LEU A 136 -36.69 -13.88 0.10
N PHE A 137 -37.33 -12.95 0.81
CA PHE A 137 -37.54 -11.58 0.34
C PHE A 137 -36.51 -10.66 0.98
N VAL A 138 -35.88 -9.79 0.17
CA VAL A 138 -34.88 -8.82 0.63
C VAL A 138 -35.17 -7.46 0.03
N GLY A 139 -35.40 -6.46 0.88
CA GLY A 139 -35.63 -5.07 0.49
C GLY A 139 -34.51 -4.16 0.95
N THR A 140 -34.03 -3.30 0.05
CA THR A 140 -33.05 -2.24 0.38
C THR A 140 -33.57 -0.85 0.04
N ASN A 141 -33.21 0.14 0.85
CA ASN A 141 -33.36 1.57 0.54
C ASN A 141 -32.67 1.92 -0.78
N SER A 142 -33.22 2.88 -1.51
CA SER A 142 -32.48 3.68 -2.48
C SER A 142 -32.87 5.15 -2.42
N GLY A 143 -31.86 6.00 -2.58
CA GLY A 143 -32.04 7.43 -2.76
C GLY A 143 -30.70 8.13 -2.92
N PRO A 144 -30.68 9.37 -3.41
CA PRO A 144 -29.68 10.31 -2.96
C PRO A 144 -30.15 10.84 -1.60
N ASN A 145 -29.52 10.40 -0.51
CA ASN A 145 -29.90 10.81 0.84
C ASN A 145 -29.45 12.27 1.11
N MET A 146 -30.38 13.15 1.48
CA MET A 146 -30.19 14.57 1.89
C MET A 146 -29.36 15.50 0.98
N ARG A 147 -28.80 15.00 -0.12
CA ARG A 147 -27.97 15.72 -1.09
C ARG A 147 -28.53 15.43 -2.47
N MET A 148 -28.51 16.39 -3.38
CA MET A 148 -28.87 16.15 -4.77
C MET A 148 -27.78 15.34 -5.48
N SER A 149 -28.12 14.15 -5.97
CA SER A 149 -27.24 13.21 -6.67
C SER A 149 -28.11 12.19 -7.44
N PRO A 150 -27.58 11.41 -8.41
CA PRO A 150 -28.25 10.18 -8.78
C PRO A 150 -28.42 9.26 -7.56
N GLY A 151 -29.47 8.44 -7.56
CA GLY A 151 -29.74 7.52 -6.45
C GLY A 151 -28.67 6.44 -6.32
N GLN A 152 -28.55 5.86 -5.13
CA GLN A 152 -27.74 4.66 -4.89
C GLN A 152 -28.40 3.76 -3.84
N VAL A 153 -28.02 2.48 -3.83
CA VAL A 153 -28.25 1.64 -2.65
C VAL A 153 -27.23 2.08 -1.59
N PRO A 154 -27.64 2.54 -0.39
CA PRO A 154 -26.70 2.99 0.62
C PRO A 154 -25.65 1.93 0.94
N ARG A 155 -24.40 2.33 1.17
CA ARG A 155 -23.29 1.41 1.44
C ARG A 155 -23.57 0.54 2.66
N GLU A 156 -24.14 1.11 3.71
CA GLU A 156 -24.54 0.38 4.91
C GLU A 156 -25.58 -0.72 4.62
N ASN A 157 -26.42 -0.55 3.59
CA ASN A 157 -27.36 -1.58 3.15
C ASN A 157 -26.68 -2.69 2.37
N LEU A 158 -25.65 -2.38 1.57
CA LEU A 158 -24.85 -3.40 0.90
C LEU A 158 -24.05 -4.25 1.93
N VAL A 159 -23.48 -3.60 2.94
CA VAL A 159 -22.81 -4.28 4.07
C VAL A 159 -23.80 -5.11 4.89
N TRP A 160 -25.02 -4.60 5.10
CA TRP A 160 -26.11 -5.35 5.72
C TRP A 160 -26.51 -6.58 4.87
N MET A 161 -26.59 -6.46 3.54
CA MET A 161 -26.86 -7.60 2.66
C MET A 161 -25.77 -8.68 2.78
N ASP A 162 -24.50 -8.28 2.85
CA ASP A 162 -23.38 -9.22 3.05
C ASP A 162 -23.52 -9.97 4.38
N SER A 163 -23.93 -9.26 5.44
CA SER A 163 -24.21 -9.84 6.76
C SER A 163 -25.43 -10.78 6.74
N LEU A 164 -26.51 -10.37 6.08
CA LEU A 164 -27.73 -11.18 5.90
C LEU A 164 -27.43 -12.48 5.16
N PHE A 165 -26.71 -12.40 4.05
CA PHE A 165 -26.35 -13.55 3.24
C PHE A 165 -25.37 -14.48 3.94
N THR A 166 -24.53 -13.96 4.83
CA THR A 166 -23.73 -14.79 5.75
C THR A 166 -24.62 -15.54 6.74
N ALA A 167 -25.61 -14.87 7.32
CA ALA A 167 -26.57 -15.48 8.26
C ALA A 167 -27.53 -16.48 7.59
N HIS A 168 -27.78 -16.36 6.28
CA HIS A 168 -28.58 -17.26 5.47
C HIS A 168 -27.69 -17.98 4.43
N PRO A 169 -26.95 -19.04 4.81
CA PRO A 169 -25.95 -19.67 3.95
C PRO A 169 -26.53 -20.49 2.80
N ASP A 170 -27.82 -20.87 2.85
CA ASP A 170 -28.50 -21.55 1.75
C ASP A 170 -28.54 -20.65 0.50
N LYS A 171 -27.76 -21.02 -0.52
CA LYS A 171 -27.67 -20.29 -1.79
C LYS A 171 -28.76 -20.69 -2.78
N ASP A 172 -29.39 -21.84 -2.56
CA ASP A 172 -30.38 -22.44 -3.45
C ASP A 172 -31.80 -22.00 -3.09
N MET A 173 -32.03 -21.46 -1.89
CA MET A 173 -33.29 -20.81 -1.53
C MET A 173 -33.64 -19.70 -2.55
N PRO A 174 -34.80 -19.77 -3.22
CA PRO A 174 -35.27 -18.72 -4.12
C PRO A 174 -35.28 -17.33 -3.47
N LEU A 175 -34.64 -16.36 -4.11
CA LEU A 175 -34.54 -14.98 -3.65
C LEU A 175 -35.39 -14.04 -4.52
N ILE A 176 -36.16 -13.18 -3.86
CA ILE A 176 -36.90 -12.07 -4.46
C ILE A 176 -36.32 -10.76 -3.89
N TYR A 177 -35.76 -9.93 -4.78
CA TYR A 177 -35.09 -8.69 -4.40
C TYR A 177 -35.96 -7.47 -4.70
N VAL A 178 -35.98 -6.50 -3.78
CA VAL A 178 -36.81 -5.29 -3.86
C VAL A 178 -35.93 -4.06 -3.64
N ASN A 179 -36.04 -3.10 -4.55
CA ASN A 179 -35.44 -1.77 -4.40
C ASN A 179 -36.34 -0.76 -5.11
N HIS A 180 -36.41 0.50 -4.64
CA HIS A 180 -37.32 1.48 -5.25
C HIS A 180 -36.94 1.82 -6.71
N TYR A 181 -35.64 1.98 -6.98
CA TYR A 181 -35.12 2.29 -8.31
C TYR A 181 -34.93 1.06 -9.20
N PRO A 182 -35.04 1.23 -10.54
CA PRO A 182 -34.46 0.29 -11.51
C PRO A 182 -33.00 -0.05 -11.20
N GLN A 183 -32.60 -1.32 -11.35
CA GLN A 183 -31.21 -1.77 -11.15
C GLN A 183 -30.42 -1.69 -12.46
N ASP A 184 -30.35 -0.48 -13.02
CA ASP A 184 -29.57 -0.15 -14.21
C ASP A 184 -28.70 1.09 -13.97
N SER A 185 -28.09 1.64 -15.02
CA SER A 185 -27.19 2.79 -14.91
C SER A 185 -27.85 4.10 -14.45
N SER A 186 -29.17 4.12 -14.21
CA SER A 186 -29.84 5.24 -13.53
C SER A 186 -29.57 5.30 -12.01
N LEU A 187 -29.07 4.21 -11.42
CA LEU A 187 -28.67 4.11 -10.02
C LEU A 187 -27.14 3.98 -9.94
N ASN A 188 -26.43 4.80 -9.17
CA ASN A 188 -24.95 4.91 -9.22
C ASN A 188 -24.21 3.59 -8.99
N ASN A 189 -24.74 2.69 -8.17
CA ASN A 189 -24.06 1.46 -7.75
C ASN A 189 -24.90 0.19 -7.97
N TRP A 190 -25.79 0.19 -8.96
CA TRP A 190 -26.64 -0.97 -9.30
C TRP A 190 -25.85 -2.29 -9.39
N PHE A 191 -24.65 -2.24 -9.98
CA PHE A 191 -23.79 -3.40 -10.15
C PHE A 191 -23.34 -4.01 -8.81
N GLU A 192 -23.18 -3.23 -7.74
CA GLU A 192 -22.81 -3.74 -6.42
C GLU A 192 -23.92 -4.60 -5.81
N ALA A 193 -25.18 -4.17 -5.96
CA ALA A 193 -26.34 -4.91 -5.49
C ALA A 193 -26.59 -6.16 -6.36
N LEU A 194 -26.56 -6.01 -7.70
CA LEU A 194 -26.74 -7.12 -8.63
C LEU A 194 -25.69 -8.22 -8.45
N ASN A 195 -24.42 -7.84 -8.29
CA ASN A 195 -23.34 -8.81 -8.06
C ASN A 195 -23.55 -9.63 -6.77
N ARG A 196 -24.14 -9.05 -5.73
CA ARG A 196 -24.45 -9.75 -4.46
C ARG A 196 -25.61 -10.71 -4.60
N VAL A 197 -26.74 -10.25 -5.16
CA VAL A 197 -27.93 -11.11 -5.29
C VAL A 197 -27.73 -12.24 -6.30
N LYS A 198 -26.88 -12.05 -7.33
CA LYS A 198 -26.51 -13.11 -8.30
C LYS A 198 -25.68 -14.24 -7.71
N GLN A 199 -25.10 -14.06 -6.52
CA GLN A 199 -24.47 -15.17 -5.77
C GLN A 199 -25.49 -16.11 -5.12
N ARG A 200 -26.79 -15.77 -5.23
CA ARG A 200 -27.93 -16.52 -4.71
C ARG A 200 -28.85 -16.92 -5.86
N ASN A 201 -29.79 -17.82 -5.59
CA ASN A 201 -30.87 -18.18 -6.50
C ASN A 201 -31.90 -17.03 -6.63
N VAL A 202 -31.48 -15.85 -7.09
CA VAL A 202 -32.37 -14.73 -7.39
C VAL A 202 -33.24 -15.04 -8.61
N GLN A 203 -34.56 -15.00 -8.41
CA GLN A 203 -35.55 -15.39 -9.44
C GLN A 203 -36.39 -14.23 -9.92
N LEU A 204 -36.55 -13.18 -9.11
CA LEU A 204 -37.37 -12.03 -9.42
C LEU A 204 -36.80 -10.78 -8.73
N PHE A 205 -36.81 -9.69 -9.46
CA PHE A 205 -36.64 -8.36 -8.91
C PHE A 205 -37.90 -7.52 -9.15
N PHE A 206 -38.25 -6.63 -8.23
CA PHE A 206 -39.23 -5.61 -8.54
C PHE A 206 -38.98 -4.27 -7.85
N CYS A 207 -39.48 -3.21 -8.50
CA CYS A 207 -39.26 -1.82 -8.12
C CYS A 207 -40.48 -0.91 -8.34
N GLY A 208 -40.32 0.37 -7.96
CA GLY A 208 -41.24 1.47 -8.17
C GLY A 208 -40.64 2.56 -9.08
N HIS A 209 -40.86 3.83 -8.74
CA HIS A 209 -40.22 5.04 -9.29
C HIS A 209 -40.79 5.53 -10.63
N GLY A 210 -41.06 4.64 -11.59
CA GLY A 210 -41.51 5.06 -12.92
C GLY A 210 -43.01 5.30 -13.08
N HIS A 211 -43.80 5.15 -12.00
CA HIS A 211 -45.26 5.35 -11.96
C HIS A 211 -46.06 4.54 -13.01
N GLN A 212 -45.52 3.42 -13.52
CA GLN A 212 -46.15 2.62 -14.56
C GLN A 212 -45.81 1.13 -14.42
N ASN A 213 -46.71 0.28 -14.90
CA ASN A 213 -46.44 -1.16 -15.03
C ASN A 213 -45.49 -1.40 -16.20
N LYS A 214 -44.33 -2.00 -15.93
CA LYS A 214 -43.34 -2.31 -16.98
C LYS A 214 -42.52 -3.55 -16.65
N VAL A 215 -42.31 -4.39 -17.65
CA VAL A 215 -41.41 -5.54 -17.58
C VAL A 215 -39.99 -5.11 -17.93
N TYR A 216 -39.03 -5.56 -17.14
CA TYR A 216 -37.60 -5.33 -17.28
C TYR A 216 -36.83 -6.65 -17.27
N ASP A 217 -35.59 -6.58 -17.75
CA ASP A 217 -34.56 -7.58 -17.54
C ASP A 217 -33.32 -6.84 -17.03
N PHE A 218 -32.94 -7.12 -15.78
CA PHE A 218 -31.71 -6.58 -15.19
C PHE A 218 -30.66 -7.67 -15.16
N GLU A 219 -29.84 -7.67 -16.20
CA GLU A 219 -28.72 -8.59 -16.36
C GLU A 219 -29.10 -10.08 -16.25
N GLY A 220 -30.21 -10.47 -16.86
CA GLY A 220 -30.76 -11.83 -16.87
C GLY A 220 -31.72 -12.14 -15.72
N ILE A 221 -31.99 -11.18 -14.82
CA ILE A 221 -32.97 -11.32 -13.75
C ILE A 221 -34.34 -10.78 -14.23
N PRO A 222 -35.39 -11.62 -14.32
CA PRO A 222 -36.74 -11.16 -14.61
C PRO A 222 -37.17 -10.09 -13.61
N SER A 223 -37.62 -8.94 -14.13
CA SER A 223 -37.81 -7.74 -13.32
C SER A 223 -39.13 -7.03 -13.63
N ILE A 224 -39.77 -6.47 -12.61
CA ILE A 224 -41.05 -5.76 -12.74
C ILE A 224 -41.00 -4.41 -12.07
N MET A 225 -41.43 -3.37 -12.78
CA MET A 225 -41.81 -2.09 -12.17
C MET A 225 -43.32 -2.05 -12.00
N GLY A 226 -43.78 -1.73 -10.78
CA GLY A 226 -45.20 -1.57 -10.47
C GLY A 226 -45.71 -0.17 -10.82
N ARG A 227 -46.98 -0.08 -11.23
CA ARG A 227 -47.69 1.20 -11.33
C ARG A 227 -47.77 1.90 -9.97
N SER A 228 -47.81 3.23 -9.98
CA SER A 228 -48.02 4.00 -8.75
C SER A 228 -49.41 3.74 -8.17
N ASN A 229 -49.52 3.94 -6.85
CA ASN A 229 -50.80 3.82 -6.16
C ASN A 229 -51.80 4.92 -6.54
N LEU A 230 -51.28 6.07 -6.98
CA LEU A 230 -52.04 7.26 -7.32
C LEU A 230 -53.06 7.02 -8.44
N ARG A 231 -54.21 7.70 -8.35
CA ARG A 231 -55.24 7.70 -9.40
C ARG A 231 -54.88 8.50 -10.66
N ALA A 232 -53.87 9.37 -10.59
CA ALA A 232 -53.52 10.29 -11.68
C ALA A 232 -54.76 11.04 -12.22
N LYS A 233 -55.22 10.73 -13.44
CA LYS A 233 -56.44 11.31 -14.04
C LYS A 233 -57.70 10.45 -13.88
N ASP A 234 -57.59 9.25 -13.33
CA ASP A 234 -58.69 8.32 -13.10
C ASP A 234 -59.45 8.64 -11.79
N SER A 235 -60.59 7.99 -11.59
CA SER A 235 -61.44 8.17 -10.40
C SER A 235 -60.94 7.43 -9.15
N VAL A 236 -60.11 6.40 -9.32
CA VAL A 236 -59.53 5.58 -8.26
C VAL A 236 -58.08 5.22 -8.59
N GLY A 237 -57.27 5.02 -7.55
CA GLY A 237 -55.92 4.51 -7.66
C GLY A 237 -55.85 3.05 -8.11
N GLY A 238 -54.68 2.44 -7.93
CA GLY A 238 -54.48 1.02 -8.18
C GLY A 238 -53.27 0.45 -7.47
N TYR A 239 -53.11 -0.86 -7.52
CA TYR A 239 -51.91 -1.57 -7.08
C TYR A 239 -51.82 -2.90 -7.83
N ASN A 240 -50.74 -3.66 -7.66
CA ASN A 240 -50.64 -4.99 -8.26
C ASN A 240 -50.89 -6.10 -7.24
N ILE A 241 -51.70 -7.09 -7.63
CA ILE A 241 -51.74 -8.40 -6.98
C ILE A 241 -50.72 -9.28 -7.70
N VAL A 242 -49.79 -9.86 -6.93
CA VAL A 242 -48.76 -10.75 -7.43
C VAL A 242 -49.05 -12.15 -6.95
N THR A 243 -49.28 -13.07 -7.90
CA THR A 243 -49.48 -14.49 -7.60
C THR A 243 -48.20 -15.27 -7.90
N ILE A 244 -47.65 -15.94 -6.90
CA ILE A 244 -46.53 -16.88 -7.05
C ILE A 244 -47.12 -18.29 -7.07
N ALA A 245 -47.10 -18.95 -8.21
CA ALA A 245 -47.59 -20.31 -8.40
C ALA A 245 -46.92 -20.95 -9.62
N ASP A 246 -46.81 -22.28 -9.66
CA ASP A 246 -46.34 -23.02 -10.85
C ASP A 246 -45.02 -22.51 -11.45
N ARG A 247 -44.10 -22.07 -10.58
CA ARG A 247 -42.81 -21.47 -10.96
C ARG A 247 -42.95 -20.20 -11.82
N GLN A 248 -44.00 -19.42 -11.60
CA GLN A 248 -44.24 -18.15 -12.27
C GLN A 248 -44.70 -17.10 -11.26
N ALA A 249 -44.42 -15.83 -11.57
CA ALA A 249 -45.04 -14.69 -10.92
C ALA A 249 -45.98 -13.99 -11.90
N THR A 250 -47.27 -13.97 -11.57
CA THR A 250 -48.33 -13.36 -12.37
C THR A 250 -48.76 -12.04 -11.74
N TYR A 251 -48.71 -10.96 -12.53
CA TYR A 251 -49.05 -9.61 -12.09
C TYR A 251 -50.39 -9.17 -12.68
N GLN A 252 -51.30 -8.78 -11.80
CA GLN A 252 -52.61 -8.23 -12.14
C GLN A 252 -52.81 -6.88 -11.48
N GLU A 253 -53.27 -5.91 -12.26
CA GLU A 253 -53.63 -4.62 -11.70
C GLU A 253 -54.99 -4.72 -10.99
N ARG A 254 -55.06 -4.22 -9.76
CA ARG A 254 -56.26 -4.12 -8.93
C ARG A 254 -56.61 -2.65 -8.72
N ASN A 255 -57.83 -2.28 -9.11
CA ASN A 255 -58.40 -0.98 -8.77
C ASN A 255 -59.27 -1.14 -7.51
N PRO A 256 -58.92 -0.49 -6.37
CA PRO A 256 -59.64 -0.62 -5.11
C PRO A 256 -61.15 -0.39 -5.26
N GLY A 257 -61.95 -1.35 -4.79
CA GLY A 257 -63.42 -1.30 -4.86
C GLY A 257 -64.04 -1.44 -6.26
N VAL A 258 -63.26 -1.61 -7.33
CA VAL A 258 -63.76 -1.74 -8.71
C VAL A 258 -63.61 -3.16 -9.25
N GLY A 259 -62.38 -3.63 -9.45
CA GLY A 259 -62.13 -4.88 -10.18
C GLY A 259 -60.64 -5.22 -10.27
N THR A 260 -60.33 -6.51 -10.45
CA THR A 260 -58.99 -6.97 -10.82
C THR A 260 -58.97 -7.14 -12.33
N LYS A 261 -57.97 -6.57 -13.00
CA LYS A 261 -57.79 -6.68 -14.46
C LYS A 261 -57.15 -8.03 -14.82
N GLU A 262 -57.22 -8.38 -16.10
CA GLU A 262 -56.49 -9.53 -16.65
C GLU A 262 -54.97 -9.38 -16.39
N PRO A 263 -54.22 -10.50 -16.25
CA PRO A 263 -52.79 -10.46 -16.09
C PRO A 263 -52.10 -9.66 -17.19
N TRP A 264 -51.33 -8.65 -16.79
CA TRP A 264 -50.58 -7.82 -17.72
C TRP A 264 -49.13 -8.29 -17.88
N ALA A 265 -48.60 -9.04 -16.91
CA ALA A 265 -47.30 -9.70 -17.00
C ALA A 265 -47.30 -11.05 -16.30
N VAL A 266 -46.55 -11.99 -16.88
CA VAL A 266 -46.25 -13.30 -16.30
C VAL A 266 -44.76 -13.55 -16.50
N VAL A 267 -44.02 -13.71 -15.40
CA VAL A 267 -42.57 -13.91 -15.44
C VAL A 267 -42.18 -15.27 -14.88
N PRO A 268 -41.29 -16.03 -15.55
CA PRO A 268 -40.86 -17.33 -15.07
C PRO A 268 -39.91 -17.19 -13.86
N LEU A 269 -40.17 -17.99 -12.83
CA LEU A 269 -39.33 -18.10 -11.63
C LEU A 269 -38.42 -19.32 -11.76
N ARG A 270 -37.14 -19.05 -12.03
CA ARG A 270 -36.14 -20.09 -12.26
C ARG A 270 -34.81 -19.73 -11.63
N ASN A 271 -34.05 -20.75 -11.25
CA ASN A 271 -32.64 -20.58 -10.96
C ASN A 271 -31.91 -20.32 -12.28
N ASN A 272 -31.36 -19.12 -12.43
CA ASN A 272 -30.64 -18.72 -13.64
C ASN A 272 -29.18 -19.20 -13.64
N HIS A 273 -28.71 -19.80 -12.54
CA HIS A 273 -27.35 -20.35 -12.41
C HIS A 273 -26.24 -19.36 -12.82
N PHE A 274 -26.37 -18.11 -12.38
CA PHE A 274 -25.46 -16.99 -12.71
C PHE A 274 -23.97 -17.30 -12.43
N ALA A 275 -23.67 -18.18 -11.47
CA ALA A 275 -22.31 -18.64 -11.18
C ALA A 275 -21.61 -19.35 -12.36
N SER A 276 -22.39 -19.88 -13.31
CA SER A 276 -21.90 -20.57 -14.52
C SER A 276 -21.97 -19.70 -15.79
N GLU A 277 -22.55 -18.50 -15.70
CA GLU A 277 -22.76 -17.60 -16.83
C GLU A 277 -21.48 -16.83 -17.18
N ARG A 278 -21.20 -16.69 -18.49
CA ARG A 278 -20.03 -15.97 -19.02
C ARG A 278 -20.37 -14.66 -19.71
N ARG A 279 -21.62 -14.19 -19.62
CA ARG A 279 -22.03 -12.92 -20.24
C ARG A 279 -21.32 -11.75 -19.54
N LEU A 280 -20.80 -10.84 -20.34
CA LEU A 280 -20.20 -9.60 -19.85
C LEU A 280 -21.30 -8.54 -19.71
N TYR A 281 -21.36 -7.90 -18.55
CA TYR A 281 -22.28 -6.80 -18.29
C TYR A 281 -21.51 -5.47 -18.23
N HIS A 282 -22.18 -4.39 -18.62
CA HIS A 282 -21.60 -3.05 -18.57
C HIS A 282 -21.28 -2.67 -17.12
N ARG A 283 -20.11 -2.07 -16.89
CA ARG A 283 -19.63 -1.59 -15.59
C ARG A 283 -19.02 -0.19 -15.78
N PRO A 284 -18.96 0.64 -14.71
CA PRO A 284 -18.34 1.95 -14.80
C PRO A 284 -16.88 1.88 -15.29
N ASP A 285 -16.51 2.82 -16.16
CA ASP A 285 -15.17 2.90 -16.74
C ASP A 285 -14.23 3.72 -15.84
N TYR A 286 -13.06 3.16 -15.53
CA TYR A 286 -11.98 3.79 -14.76
C TYR A 286 -10.72 4.06 -15.59
N SER A 287 -10.76 3.87 -16.92
CA SER A 287 -9.63 4.06 -17.84
C SER A 287 -9.01 5.47 -17.77
N VAL A 288 -9.77 6.47 -17.34
CA VAL A 288 -9.25 7.83 -17.13
C VAL A 288 -8.11 7.89 -16.10
N ASN A 289 -8.06 6.96 -15.15
CA ASN A 289 -7.04 6.94 -14.09
C ASN A 289 -5.64 6.62 -14.61
N THR A 290 -5.53 6.01 -15.81
CA THR A 290 -4.24 5.74 -16.46
C THR A 290 -3.87 6.79 -17.50
N ARG A 291 -4.76 7.76 -17.78
CA ARG A 291 -4.55 8.78 -18.81
C ARG A 291 -3.63 9.92 -18.36
N TYR A 292 -3.62 10.22 -17.05
CA TYR A 292 -2.90 11.36 -16.49
C TYR A 292 -1.84 10.89 -15.48
N ALA A 293 -0.58 10.82 -15.92
CA ALA A 293 0.54 10.42 -15.05
C ALA A 293 0.85 11.43 -13.92
N THR A 294 0.37 12.67 -14.05
CA THR A 294 0.54 13.77 -13.09
C THR A 294 -0.43 13.70 -11.92
N VAL A 295 -1.24 12.66 -11.79
CA VAL A 295 -2.09 12.42 -10.62
C VAL A 295 -2.05 10.94 -10.23
N ARG A 296 -1.93 10.66 -8.95
CA ARG A 296 -2.00 9.29 -8.43
C ARG A 296 -2.62 9.23 -7.05
N GLU A 297 -3.17 8.07 -6.72
CA GLU A 297 -3.60 7.73 -5.37
C GLU A 297 -2.38 7.59 -4.44
N VAL A 298 -2.43 8.23 -3.28
CA VAL A 298 -1.46 8.07 -2.17
C VAL A 298 -1.95 7.01 -1.20
N TRP A 299 -3.22 7.11 -0.82
CA TRP A 299 -3.92 6.15 0.01
C TRP A 299 -5.42 6.26 -0.23
N SER A 300 -6.15 5.18 0.06
CA SER A 300 -7.61 5.17 0.11
C SER A 300 -8.12 4.47 1.38
N PHE A 301 -9.35 4.83 1.76
CA PHE A 301 -10.09 4.27 2.88
C PHE A 301 -11.53 4.03 2.42
N GLN A 302 -12.05 2.83 2.64
CA GLN A 302 -13.44 2.48 2.34
C GLN A 302 -14.22 2.33 3.65
N ASP A 303 -15.21 3.19 3.86
CA ASP A 303 -16.12 3.11 4.98
C ASP A 303 -17.23 2.08 4.74
N GLU A 304 -17.88 1.66 5.83
CA GLU A 304 -19.01 0.72 5.82
C GLU A 304 -20.35 1.42 5.58
N SER A 305 -20.35 2.76 5.49
CA SER A 305 -21.54 3.58 5.37
C SER A 305 -21.33 4.74 4.38
N ASP A 306 -22.43 5.29 3.87
CA ASP A 306 -22.37 6.45 2.99
C ASP A 306 -21.72 7.66 3.68
N ILE A 307 -20.95 8.45 2.93
CA ILE A 307 -20.36 9.73 3.38
C ILE A 307 -21.06 10.85 2.63
N GLY A 308 -22.04 11.51 3.26
CA GLY A 308 -22.78 12.64 2.67
C GLY A 308 -22.22 14.02 3.01
N THR A 309 -20.95 14.09 3.43
CA THR A 309 -20.31 15.26 4.02
C THR A 309 -18.92 15.50 3.43
N GLY A 310 -18.48 16.76 3.44
CA GLY A 310 -17.10 17.14 3.16
C GLY A 310 -16.12 16.82 4.30
N LEU A 311 -14.88 17.29 4.15
CA LEU A 311 -13.76 16.98 5.04
C LEU A 311 -13.21 18.23 5.74
N ALA A 312 -12.55 18.06 6.90
CA ALA A 312 -11.82 19.12 7.58
C ALA A 312 -10.42 18.68 8.03
N ALA A 313 -9.45 19.59 7.96
CA ALA A 313 -8.08 19.33 8.41
C ALA A 313 -7.86 19.74 9.88
N TYR A 314 -7.15 18.91 10.64
CA TYR A 314 -6.56 19.25 11.92
C TYR A 314 -5.15 18.66 12.03
N LYS A 315 -4.12 19.49 11.85
CA LYS A 315 -2.71 19.04 11.84
C LYS A 315 -2.51 17.89 10.83
N GLN A 316 -2.22 16.68 11.30
CA GLN A 316 -2.04 15.48 10.48
C GLN A 316 -3.30 14.62 10.42
N LEU A 317 -4.47 15.16 10.77
CA LEU A 317 -5.75 14.45 10.72
C LEU A 317 -6.66 15.06 9.67
N VAL A 318 -7.39 14.19 8.99
CA VAL A 318 -8.54 14.51 8.14
C VAL A 318 -9.79 14.01 8.84
N ILE A 319 -10.73 14.89 9.12
CA ILE A 319 -11.95 14.59 9.88
C ILE A 319 -13.15 14.62 8.94
N THR A 320 -14.00 13.59 9.03
CA THR A 320 -15.26 13.48 8.29
C THR A 320 -16.30 12.72 9.13
N ALA A 321 -17.48 12.45 8.56
CA ALA A 321 -18.53 11.67 9.19
C ALA A 321 -19.35 10.86 8.17
N ASN A 322 -20.21 9.97 8.63
CA ASN A 322 -21.01 9.09 7.77
C ASN A 322 -22.49 9.01 8.19
N THR A 323 -23.30 8.33 7.37
CA THR A 323 -24.75 8.14 7.60
C THR A 323 -25.07 7.12 8.69
N ALA A 324 -24.12 6.26 9.08
CA ALA A 324 -24.21 5.44 10.29
C ALA A 324 -24.02 6.25 11.59
N GLY A 325 -23.74 7.56 11.48
CA GLY A 325 -23.63 8.47 12.61
C GLY A 325 -22.26 8.52 13.26
N GLN A 326 -21.23 7.99 12.62
CA GLN A 326 -19.85 8.09 13.09
C GLN A 326 -19.22 9.38 12.59
N VAL A 327 -18.60 10.13 13.51
CA VAL A 327 -17.63 11.19 13.22
C VAL A 327 -16.25 10.60 13.47
N TYR A 328 -15.33 10.68 12.52
CA TYR A 328 -14.03 10.03 12.65
C TYR A 328 -12.91 10.84 12.01
N ALA A 329 -11.69 10.57 12.46
CA ALA A 329 -10.47 11.10 11.88
C ALA A 329 -9.64 10.01 11.23
N LEU A 330 -9.10 10.30 10.06
CA LEU A 330 -8.07 9.54 9.39
C LEU A 330 -6.73 10.28 9.52
N ASP A 331 -5.65 9.53 9.61
CA ASP A 331 -4.31 10.08 9.44
C ASP A 331 -4.12 10.58 8.00
N ALA A 332 -3.66 11.82 7.84
CA ALA A 332 -3.57 12.50 6.54
C ALA A 332 -2.51 11.89 5.60
N ASN A 333 -1.57 11.11 6.12
CA ASN A 333 -0.48 10.52 5.34
C ASN A 333 -0.73 9.06 4.97
N THR A 334 -1.50 8.34 5.79
CA THR A 334 -1.70 6.89 5.64
C THR A 334 -3.15 6.48 5.42
N GLY A 335 -4.12 7.37 5.66
CA GLY A 335 -5.56 7.05 5.57
C GLY A 335 -6.08 6.18 6.72
N ARG A 336 -5.24 5.81 7.70
CA ARG A 336 -5.65 4.94 8.81
C ARG A 336 -6.55 5.69 9.80
N LYS A 337 -7.60 5.03 10.28
CA LYS A 337 -8.55 5.60 11.27
C LYS A 337 -7.83 5.83 12.60
N ALA A 338 -7.73 7.10 13.02
CA ALA A 338 -7.07 7.52 14.25
C ALA A 338 -8.01 7.52 15.46
N TRP A 339 -9.27 7.95 15.26
CA TRP A 339 -10.32 7.90 16.27
C TRP A 339 -11.70 7.93 15.61
N SER A 340 -12.74 7.51 16.33
CA SER A 340 -14.15 7.68 15.97
C SER A 340 -15.00 8.05 17.18
N PHE A 341 -16.14 8.68 16.92
CA PHE A 341 -17.17 9.06 17.88
C PHE A 341 -18.55 8.75 17.30
N GLN A 342 -19.39 8.04 18.05
CA GLN A 342 -20.73 7.66 17.61
C GLN A 342 -21.77 8.67 18.08
N THR A 343 -22.52 9.25 17.14
CA THR A 343 -23.72 10.06 17.38
C THR A 343 -24.98 9.17 17.35
N GLY A 344 -26.15 9.74 17.69
CA GLY A 344 -27.42 9.02 17.69
C GLY A 344 -28.14 8.98 16.33
N GLY A 345 -27.60 9.62 15.30
CA GLY A 345 -28.28 9.81 14.01
C GLY A 345 -27.31 10.02 12.85
N LYS A 346 -27.84 10.10 11.63
CA LYS A 346 -27.04 10.30 10.41
C LYS A 346 -26.33 11.65 10.43
N VAL A 347 -25.12 11.74 9.87
CA VAL A 347 -24.35 13.00 9.81
C VAL A 347 -24.14 13.43 8.36
N TYR A 348 -24.78 14.53 7.96
CA TYR A 348 -24.61 15.20 6.66
C TYR A 348 -23.85 16.54 6.75
N SER A 349 -23.65 17.01 7.99
CA SER A 349 -22.99 18.27 8.33
C SER A 349 -21.47 18.13 8.13
N THR A 350 -20.89 18.99 7.27
CA THR A 350 -19.43 19.07 7.11
C THR A 350 -18.78 19.54 8.41
N PRO A 351 -17.90 18.73 9.04
CA PRO A 351 -17.26 19.13 10.29
C PRO A 351 -16.46 20.42 10.12
N ALA A 352 -16.44 21.27 11.15
CA ALA A 352 -15.63 22.48 11.17
C ALA A 352 -14.63 22.47 12.33
N VAL A 353 -13.36 22.69 12.02
CA VAL A 353 -12.27 22.66 13.00
C VAL A 353 -11.86 24.08 13.40
N TRP A 354 -11.68 24.30 14.70
CA TRP A 354 -11.02 25.49 15.22
C TRP A 354 -10.13 25.16 16.41
N LYS A 355 -8.83 25.42 16.25
CA LYS A 355 -7.79 25.00 17.18
C LYS A 355 -7.95 23.51 17.50
N ASN A 356 -8.29 23.16 18.74
CA ASN A 356 -8.36 21.78 19.22
C ASN A 356 -9.78 21.19 19.21
N TYR A 357 -10.74 21.88 18.61
CA TYR A 357 -12.15 21.50 18.62
C TYR A 357 -12.68 21.26 17.21
N VAL A 358 -13.57 20.29 17.07
CA VAL A 358 -14.35 20.06 15.86
C VAL A 358 -15.84 20.14 16.21
N VAL A 359 -16.61 20.91 15.44
CA VAL A 359 -18.05 21.08 15.59
C VAL A 359 -18.76 20.41 14.42
N VAL A 360 -19.85 19.71 14.69
CA VAL A 360 -20.65 18.98 13.68
C VAL A 360 -22.09 18.81 14.14
N GLY A 361 -23.05 18.93 13.22
CA GLY A 361 -24.48 18.64 13.47
C GLY A 361 -24.88 17.21 13.09
N SER A 362 -25.85 16.63 13.77
CA SER A 362 -26.41 15.31 13.46
C SER A 362 -27.94 15.33 13.35
N SER A 363 -28.50 14.38 12.60
CA SER A 363 -29.95 14.20 12.45
C SER A 363 -30.61 13.57 13.69
N ASP A 364 -29.86 13.36 14.76
CA ASP A 364 -30.41 13.08 16.10
C ASP A 364 -30.86 14.34 16.86
N GLY A 365 -30.72 15.53 16.25
CA GLY A 365 -31.07 16.81 16.86
C GLY A 365 -29.97 17.39 17.74
N GLN A 366 -28.73 16.89 17.64
CA GLN A 366 -27.63 17.37 18.47
C GLN A 366 -26.56 18.08 17.63
N ILE A 367 -26.02 19.15 18.20
CA ILE A 367 -24.76 19.79 17.77
C ILE A 367 -23.67 19.28 18.69
N TYR A 368 -22.67 18.60 18.13
CA TYR A 368 -21.55 18.05 18.87
C TYR A 368 -20.31 18.92 18.72
N CYS A 369 -19.59 19.11 19.83
CA CYS A 369 -18.22 19.60 19.83
C CYS A 369 -17.30 18.54 20.43
N LEU A 370 -16.33 18.10 19.65
CA LEU A 370 -15.37 17.07 20.04
C LEU A 370 -13.95 17.66 20.08
N HIS A 371 -13.07 17.05 20.86
CA HIS A 371 -11.64 17.33 20.79
C HIS A 371 -11.06 16.77 19.49
N ALA A 372 -10.58 17.64 18.60
CA ALA A 372 -10.09 17.28 17.26
C ALA A 372 -8.96 16.24 17.26
N LYS A 373 -8.12 16.19 18.32
CA LYS A 373 -7.04 15.20 18.44
C LYS A 373 -7.55 13.79 18.81
N THR A 374 -8.65 13.68 19.54
CA THR A 374 -9.02 12.42 20.24
C THR A 374 -10.44 11.94 19.98
N GLY A 375 -11.29 12.75 19.35
CA GLY A 375 -12.72 12.46 19.17
C GLY A 375 -13.56 12.53 20.46
N LYS A 376 -12.95 12.80 21.62
CA LYS A 376 -13.69 12.88 22.89
C LYS A 376 -14.68 14.03 22.88
N LEU A 377 -15.90 13.76 23.32
CA LEU A 377 -16.94 14.77 23.52
C LEU A 377 -16.45 15.87 24.48
N HIS A 378 -16.56 17.11 24.04
CA HIS A 378 -16.29 18.32 24.84
C HIS A 378 -17.59 18.91 25.36
N TRP A 379 -18.56 19.17 24.47
CA TRP A 379 -19.95 19.51 24.82
C TRP A 379 -20.88 19.09 23.68
N LYS A 380 -22.18 19.05 23.98
CA LYS A 380 -23.24 18.94 22.99
C LYS A 380 -24.38 19.90 23.31
N TYR A 381 -25.15 20.27 22.30
CA TYR A 381 -26.33 21.13 22.41
C TYR A 381 -27.51 20.47 21.68
N GLU A 382 -28.68 20.48 22.31
CA GLU A 382 -29.90 19.88 21.77
C GLU A 382 -30.72 20.95 21.02
N ALA A 383 -30.94 20.70 19.74
CA ALA A 383 -31.89 21.39 18.88
C ALA A 383 -33.22 20.63 18.86
N GLU A 384 -34.32 21.27 18.46
CA GLU A 384 -35.63 20.62 18.47
C GLU A 384 -35.82 19.60 17.34
N LYS A 385 -35.08 19.77 16.23
CA LYS A 385 -35.10 18.91 15.04
C LYS A 385 -33.69 18.62 14.53
N ALA A 386 -33.59 17.80 13.48
CA ALA A 386 -32.33 17.39 12.86
C ALA A 386 -31.40 18.59 12.55
N VAL A 387 -30.10 18.43 12.79
CA VAL A 387 -29.10 19.46 12.47
C VAL A 387 -28.36 19.08 11.19
N LEU A 388 -28.83 19.63 10.06
CA LEU A 388 -28.30 19.32 8.73
C LEU A 388 -27.26 20.33 8.24
N GLY A 389 -27.29 21.56 8.76
CA GLY A 389 -26.39 22.64 8.38
C GLY A 389 -24.93 22.31 8.69
N SER A 390 -24.03 22.76 7.81
CA SER A 390 -22.58 22.64 8.04
C SER A 390 -22.07 23.86 8.82
N PRO A 391 -21.38 23.70 9.97
CA PRO A 391 -20.91 24.83 10.76
C PRO A 391 -19.86 25.67 10.01
N LEU A 392 -19.92 26.99 10.22
CA LEU A 392 -18.80 27.89 9.97
C LEU A 392 -18.20 28.30 11.30
N VAL A 393 -16.88 28.25 11.40
CA VAL A 393 -16.18 28.70 12.61
C VAL A 393 -15.30 29.89 12.31
N HIS A 394 -15.50 30.97 13.06
CA HIS A 394 -14.65 32.15 13.00
C HIS A 394 -14.34 32.66 14.41
N GLN A 395 -13.05 32.91 14.70
CA GLN A 395 -12.58 33.48 15.98
C GLN A 395 -13.10 32.78 17.25
N GLY A 396 -13.42 31.49 17.18
CA GLY A 396 -13.91 30.69 18.32
C GLY A 396 -15.43 30.70 18.49
N VAL A 397 -16.17 31.27 17.54
CA VAL A 397 -17.62 31.19 17.45
C VAL A 397 -18.01 30.25 16.30
N ALA A 398 -18.90 29.30 16.57
CA ALA A 398 -19.50 28.43 15.57
C ALA A 398 -20.89 28.95 15.18
N TYR A 399 -21.15 29.06 13.88
CA TYR A 399 -22.44 29.45 13.30
C TYR A 399 -23.04 28.27 12.54
N ILE A 400 -24.27 27.89 12.88
CA ILE A 400 -24.92 26.69 12.33
C ILE A 400 -26.45 26.83 12.36
N GLY A 401 -27.10 26.35 11.29
CA GLY A 401 -28.55 26.24 11.21
C GLY A 401 -29.04 24.79 11.30
N ALA A 402 -30.29 24.62 11.69
CA ALA A 402 -30.93 23.31 11.85
C ALA A 402 -32.30 23.24 11.15
N SER A 403 -33.00 22.13 11.34
CA SER A 403 -34.33 21.85 10.79
C SER A 403 -35.49 22.48 11.56
N ASP A 404 -35.22 23.09 12.69
CA ASP A 404 -36.20 23.71 13.61
C ASP A 404 -36.52 25.17 13.27
N GLY A 405 -36.00 25.70 12.17
CA GLY A 405 -36.22 27.09 11.78
C GLY A 405 -35.30 28.08 12.51
N GLU A 406 -34.25 27.60 13.19
CA GLU A 406 -33.29 28.44 13.87
C GLU A 406 -31.89 28.43 13.24
N PHE A 407 -31.23 29.58 13.30
CA PHE A 407 -29.80 29.76 13.03
C PHE A 407 -29.10 30.30 14.28
N ARG A 408 -27.98 29.70 14.68
CA ARG A 408 -27.41 29.88 16.02
C ARG A 408 -25.92 30.19 15.99
N ALA A 409 -25.46 30.90 17.01
CA ALA A 409 -24.04 31.12 17.29
C ALA A 409 -23.63 30.58 18.65
N PHE A 410 -22.51 29.86 18.72
CA PHE A 410 -22.01 29.23 19.94
C PHE A 410 -20.55 29.59 20.23
N ASP A 411 -20.24 29.86 21.50
CA ASP A 411 -18.85 29.87 21.97
C ASP A 411 -18.32 28.43 21.99
N ILE A 412 -17.33 28.12 21.15
CA ILE A 412 -16.82 26.75 20.98
C ILE A 412 -16.12 26.21 22.22
N ARG A 413 -15.54 27.08 23.05
CA ARG A 413 -14.82 26.63 24.25
C ARG A 413 -15.78 26.27 25.36
N LYS A 414 -16.87 27.02 25.50
CA LYS A 414 -17.83 26.85 26.61
C LYS A 414 -19.09 26.06 26.23
N GLY A 415 -19.38 25.90 24.94
CA GLY A 415 -20.65 25.34 24.47
C GLY A 415 -21.85 26.23 24.78
N ARG A 416 -21.62 27.53 24.99
CA ARG A 416 -22.65 28.49 25.38
C ARG A 416 -23.25 29.13 24.13
N LEU A 417 -24.57 29.08 24.00
CA LEU A 417 -25.32 29.86 23.02
C LEU A 417 -25.03 31.36 23.22
N ILE A 418 -24.62 32.04 22.15
CA ILE A 418 -24.37 33.49 22.14
C ILE A 418 -25.66 34.20 21.73
N TRP A 419 -26.27 33.76 20.63
CA TRP A 419 -27.54 34.24 20.11
C TRP A 419 -28.19 33.17 19.21
N SER A 420 -29.52 33.25 19.05
CA SER A 420 -30.34 32.51 18.09
C SER A 420 -31.11 33.50 17.20
N PHE A 421 -31.35 33.10 15.95
CA PHE A 421 -32.24 33.76 15.00
C PHE A 421 -33.31 32.75 14.60
N GLU A 422 -34.57 33.01 14.99
CA GLU A 422 -35.66 32.03 15.03
C GLU A 422 -36.68 32.23 13.89
N GLU A 423 -36.36 33.09 12.92
CA GLU A 423 -37.27 33.46 11.83
C GLU A 423 -36.93 32.76 10.50
N VAL A 424 -36.20 31.65 10.52
CA VAL A 424 -35.83 30.93 9.30
C VAL A 424 -37.03 30.14 8.76
N LYS A 425 -37.47 30.49 7.55
CA LYS A 425 -38.57 29.80 6.84
C LYS A 425 -38.10 28.45 6.29
N GLY A 426 -38.12 27.40 7.11
CA GLY A 426 -37.71 26.04 6.74
C GLY A 426 -36.30 25.68 7.20
N TYR A 427 -35.77 24.55 6.74
CA TYR A 427 -34.51 24.01 7.27
C TYR A 427 -33.27 24.55 6.55
N VAL A 428 -32.14 24.57 7.27
CA VAL A 428 -30.81 24.94 6.75
C VAL A 428 -29.97 23.68 6.57
N SER A 429 -29.43 23.47 5.37
CA SER A 429 -28.54 22.34 5.05
C SER A 429 -27.17 22.76 4.50
N GLY A 430 -27.05 24.01 4.01
CA GLY A 430 -25.81 24.55 3.46
C GLY A 430 -24.76 24.95 4.50
N LYS A 431 -23.59 25.33 4.02
CA LYS A 431 -22.54 25.99 4.80
C LYS A 431 -22.72 27.52 4.70
N PRO A 432 -22.79 28.28 5.81
CA PRO A 432 -22.92 29.72 5.74
C PRO A 432 -21.60 30.39 5.32
N LEU A 433 -21.69 31.59 4.78
CA LEU A 433 -20.56 32.45 4.42
C LEU A 433 -20.41 33.57 5.44
N LEU A 434 -19.19 33.82 5.92
CA LEU A 434 -18.84 35.07 6.61
C LEU A 434 -18.03 35.93 5.65
N TYR A 435 -18.58 37.07 5.24
CA TYR A 435 -17.92 37.99 4.33
C TYR A 435 -18.19 39.43 4.79
N GLN A 436 -17.13 40.27 4.80
CA GLN A 436 -17.20 41.67 5.26
C GLN A 436 -18.00 41.86 6.57
N ASN A 437 -17.72 41.01 7.57
CA ASN A 437 -18.38 41.02 8.88
C ASN A 437 -19.92 40.85 8.84
N THR A 438 -20.41 40.06 7.89
CA THR A 438 -21.83 39.68 7.76
C THR A 438 -21.93 38.18 7.44
N LEU A 439 -22.88 37.50 8.08
CA LEU A 439 -23.16 36.09 7.86
C LEU A 439 -24.27 35.91 6.83
N TYR A 440 -24.04 35.08 5.82
CA TYR A 440 -25.00 34.79 4.75
C TYR A 440 -25.33 33.29 4.71
N PHE A 441 -26.61 32.95 4.58
CA PHE A 441 -27.04 31.56 4.41
C PHE A 441 -28.41 31.45 3.74
N GLY A 442 -28.64 30.32 3.04
CA GLY A 442 -29.92 29.96 2.44
C GLY A 442 -30.70 28.94 3.28
N CYS A 443 -32.02 28.87 3.10
CA CYS A 443 -32.91 27.89 3.72
C CYS A 443 -33.93 27.32 2.74
N TRP A 444 -34.46 26.13 3.00
CA TRP A 444 -35.32 25.44 2.05
C TRP A 444 -36.68 26.10 1.79
N GLY A 445 -37.17 27.05 2.60
CA GLY A 445 -38.33 27.88 2.25
C GLY A 445 -37.99 29.14 1.43
N ASN A 446 -37.07 29.04 0.46
CA ASN A 446 -36.68 30.09 -0.49
C ASN A 446 -36.13 31.39 0.12
N GLY A 447 -35.64 31.37 1.36
CA GLY A 447 -35.01 32.51 2.02
C GLY A 447 -33.49 32.50 1.90
N PHE A 448 -32.90 33.69 1.74
CA PHE A 448 -31.47 33.95 1.87
C PHE A 448 -31.27 35.13 2.83
N TYR A 449 -30.58 34.89 3.95
CA TYR A 449 -30.51 35.84 5.07
C TYR A 449 -29.11 36.41 5.21
N ALA A 450 -29.03 37.68 5.61
CA ALA A 450 -27.81 38.33 6.05
C ALA A 450 -27.95 38.76 7.51
N LEU A 451 -27.11 38.20 8.39
CA LEU A 451 -27.13 38.48 9.83
C LEU A 451 -25.84 39.15 10.29
N ASP A 452 -25.94 39.94 11.36
CA ASP A 452 -24.78 40.39 12.12
C ASP A 452 -24.17 39.22 12.92
N PRO A 453 -22.87 38.91 12.75
CA PRO A 453 -22.24 37.79 13.45
C PRO A 453 -22.16 37.96 14.98
N GLY A 454 -22.16 39.20 15.47
CA GLY A 454 -22.00 39.50 16.89
C GLY A 454 -23.29 39.31 17.71
N ASN A 455 -24.45 39.56 17.11
CA ASN A 455 -25.74 39.56 17.83
C ASN A 455 -26.91 38.86 17.11
N GLY A 456 -26.71 38.34 15.90
CA GLY A 456 -27.73 37.60 15.16
C GLY A 456 -28.84 38.44 14.55
N ARG A 457 -28.75 39.79 14.64
CA ARG A 457 -29.79 40.67 14.07
C ARG A 457 -29.80 40.57 12.55
N LEU A 458 -30.99 40.47 12.00
CA LEU A 458 -31.23 40.55 10.56
C LEU A 458 -30.78 41.92 10.02
N LYS A 459 -29.86 41.90 9.06
CA LYS A 459 -29.47 43.09 8.28
C LYS A 459 -30.38 43.25 7.07
N TRP A 460 -30.54 42.18 6.31
CA TRP A 460 -31.44 42.11 5.16
C TRP A 460 -31.79 40.65 4.85
N GLN A 461 -32.86 40.46 4.08
CA GLN A 461 -33.28 39.16 3.55
C GLN A 461 -33.59 39.28 2.06
N TRP A 462 -33.34 38.20 1.33
CA TRP A 462 -33.63 38.08 -0.10
C TRP A 462 -34.36 36.77 -0.40
N SER A 463 -35.14 36.75 -1.48
CA SER A 463 -35.78 35.55 -2.01
C SER A 463 -35.83 35.61 -3.53
N ASN A 464 -35.76 34.45 -4.18
CA ASN A 464 -35.89 34.35 -5.64
C ASN A 464 -37.34 34.48 -6.14
N GLY A 465 -38.31 34.69 -5.25
CA GLY A 465 -39.73 34.87 -5.58
C GLY A 465 -40.45 33.58 -6.03
N ALA A 466 -39.78 32.43 -5.99
CA ALA A 466 -40.40 31.16 -6.35
C ALA A 466 -41.37 30.68 -5.25
N ALA A 467 -42.54 30.19 -5.64
CA ALA A 467 -43.45 29.49 -4.72
C ALA A 467 -42.98 28.05 -4.43
N ASN A 468 -42.28 27.44 -5.38
CA ASN A 468 -41.74 26.09 -5.22
C ASN A 468 -40.44 26.13 -4.42
N ARG A 469 -40.44 25.48 -3.25
CA ARG A 469 -39.26 25.35 -2.37
C ARG A 469 -38.08 24.61 -3.00
N MET A 470 -38.34 23.78 -4.01
CA MET A 470 -37.32 23.04 -4.75
C MET A 470 -36.42 23.93 -5.60
N LEU A 471 -36.74 25.23 -5.70
CA LEU A 471 -35.94 26.23 -6.40
C LEU A 471 -35.08 27.07 -5.44
N SER A 472 -35.00 26.68 -4.16
CA SER A 472 -34.30 27.43 -3.11
C SER A 472 -32.77 27.47 -3.29
N PRO A 473 -32.09 28.56 -2.85
CA PRO A 473 -30.63 28.59 -2.70
C PRO A 473 -30.09 27.78 -1.48
N ALA A 474 -30.89 26.94 -0.82
CA ALA A 474 -30.55 26.29 0.45
C ALA A 474 -29.31 25.37 0.44
N ALA A 475 -29.06 24.69 -0.68
CA ALA A 475 -27.91 23.80 -0.83
C ALA A 475 -26.66 24.52 -1.38
N CYS A 476 -26.80 25.79 -1.81
CA CYS A 476 -25.70 26.59 -2.32
C CYS A 476 -24.73 26.95 -1.19
N TYR A 477 -23.42 26.85 -1.46
CA TYR A 477 -22.40 27.44 -0.60
C TYR A 477 -22.06 28.82 -1.19
N PRO A 478 -22.63 29.92 -0.66
CA PRO A 478 -22.44 31.25 -1.22
C PRO A 478 -20.96 31.67 -1.14
N VAL A 479 -20.53 32.47 -2.12
CA VAL A 479 -19.18 33.07 -2.14
C VAL A 479 -19.28 34.58 -2.18
N GLY A 480 -18.30 35.28 -1.59
CA GLY A 480 -18.28 36.74 -1.51
C GLY A 480 -16.96 37.31 -2.00
N ALA A 481 -17.04 38.32 -2.87
CA ALA A 481 -15.91 39.04 -3.44
C ALA A 481 -16.36 40.43 -3.90
N ASN A 482 -15.46 41.42 -3.90
CA ASN A 482 -15.70 42.77 -4.44
C ASN A 482 -17.00 43.46 -3.98
N GLY A 483 -17.29 43.38 -2.68
CA GLY A 483 -18.53 43.92 -2.10
C GLY A 483 -19.82 43.19 -2.48
N ARG A 484 -19.74 41.99 -3.07
CA ARG A 484 -20.88 41.21 -3.58
C ARG A 484 -20.96 39.82 -2.96
N VAL A 485 -22.16 39.26 -2.96
CA VAL A 485 -22.43 37.85 -2.62
C VAL A 485 -23.05 37.16 -3.83
N PHE A 486 -22.51 36.01 -4.19
CA PHE A 486 -22.96 35.23 -5.35
C PHE A 486 -23.67 33.95 -4.91
N ILE A 487 -24.76 33.64 -5.59
CA ILE A 487 -25.56 32.42 -5.39
C ILE A 487 -25.97 31.80 -6.73
N VAL A 488 -26.07 30.47 -6.75
CA VAL A 488 -26.72 29.68 -7.80
C VAL A 488 -27.71 28.72 -7.16
N ALA A 489 -28.86 28.54 -7.78
CA ALA A 489 -29.95 27.74 -7.24
C ALA A 489 -30.56 26.81 -8.32
N PRO A 490 -31.42 25.84 -7.96
CA PRO A 490 -32.07 24.95 -8.91
C PRO A 490 -32.97 25.64 -9.94
N ASP A 491 -33.34 26.91 -9.72
CA ASP A 491 -33.99 27.76 -10.71
C ASP A 491 -33.12 28.09 -11.94
N ARG A 492 -31.83 27.70 -11.89
CA ARG A 492 -30.82 27.86 -12.95
C ARG A 492 -30.40 29.31 -13.19
N TYR A 493 -30.65 30.18 -12.23
CA TYR A 493 -30.11 31.54 -12.22
C TYR A 493 -28.79 31.58 -11.47
N MET A 494 -27.88 32.41 -11.95
CA MET A 494 -26.82 32.99 -11.12
C MET A 494 -27.26 34.39 -10.69
N THR A 495 -27.02 34.73 -9.42
CA THR A 495 -27.39 36.02 -8.85
C THR A 495 -26.19 36.62 -8.13
N ALA A 496 -25.97 37.91 -8.36
CA ALA A 496 -25.06 38.75 -7.59
C ALA A 496 -25.87 39.76 -6.79
N LEU A 497 -25.70 39.74 -5.46
CA LEU A 497 -26.31 40.67 -4.54
C LEU A 497 -25.25 41.62 -3.99
N ASP A 498 -25.61 42.88 -3.78
CA ASP A 498 -24.80 43.79 -2.98
C ASP A 498 -24.68 43.24 -1.55
N ALA A 499 -23.46 43.05 -1.06
CA ALA A 499 -23.23 42.38 0.23
C ALA A 499 -23.78 43.19 1.41
N GLY A 500 -23.79 44.53 1.31
CA GLY A 500 -24.24 45.42 2.37
C GLY A 500 -25.75 45.52 2.50
N SER A 501 -26.48 45.55 1.38
CA SER A 501 -27.91 45.86 1.31
C SER A 501 -28.81 44.71 0.85
N GLY A 502 -28.25 43.68 0.20
CA GLY A 502 -29.00 42.58 -0.39
C GLY A 502 -29.74 42.92 -1.68
N VAL A 503 -29.50 44.12 -2.24
CA VAL A 503 -30.08 44.54 -3.52
C VAL A 503 -29.47 43.71 -4.66
N GLU A 504 -30.31 43.24 -5.57
CA GLU A 504 -29.87 42.55 -6.79
C GLU A 504 -29.07 43.50 -7.68
N ILE A 505 -27.79 43.20 -7.89
CA ILE A 505 -26.96 43.88 -8.88
C ILE A 505 -27.31 43.32 -10.25
N TRP A 506 -27.32 41.99 -10.35
CA TRP A 506 -27.85 41.28 -11.51
C TRP A 506 -28.31 39.88 -11.12
N ARG A 507 -29.27 39.37 -11.90
CA ARG A 507 -29.77 38.01 -11.83
C ARG A 507 -29.99 37.50 -13.25
N LYS A 508 -29.23 36.49 -13.66
CA LYS A 508 -29.18 36.05 -15.06
C LYS A 508 -29.43 34.56 -15.18
N LYS A 509 -30.27 34.20 -16.14
CA LYS A 509 -30.45 32.85 -16.67
C LYS A 509 -30.09 32.88 -18.15
N ILE A 510 -29.29 31.91 -18.58
CA ILE A 510 -28.90 31.71 -19.97
C ILE A 510 -29.29 30.28 -20.30
N ASP A 511 -30.27 30.05 -21.18
CA ASP A 511 -30.84 28.71 -21.37
C ASP A 511 -29.82 27.69 -21.92
N SER A 512 -28.78 28.15 -22.63
CA SER A 512 -27.65 27.32 -23.08
C SER A 512 -26.59 27.08 -22.00
N ILE A 513 -26.64 27.79 -20.87
CA ILE A 513 -25.71 27.66 -19.74
C ILE A 513 -26.53 27.43 -18.46
N ARG A 514 -26.77 26.16 -18.15
CA ARG A 514 -27.62 25.77 -17.02
C ARG A 514 -26.76 25.60 -15.78
N VAL A 515 -26.63 26.62 -14.95
CA VAL A 515 -25.88 26.56 -13.68
C VAL A 515 -26.75 26.01 -12.55
N ARG A 516 -26.16 25.31 -11.57
CA ARG A 516 -26.90 24.73 -10.44
C ARG A 516 -26.01 24.42 -9.24
N GLU A 517 -26.32 24.99 -8.07
CA GLU A 517 -25.89 24.67 -6.69
C GLU A 517 -24.38 24.49 -6.37
N SER A 518 -23.49 24.30 -7.37
CA SER A 518 -22.06 24.05 -7.22
C SER A 518 -21.23 25.24 -7.71
N MET A 519 -20.56 25.92 -6.78
CA MET A 519 -19.66 27.04 -7.05
C MET A 519 -18.37 26.96 -6.24
N GLY A 520 -17.38 27.77 -6.64
CA GLY A 520 -16.16 28.06 -5.90
C GLY A 520 -15.70 29.50 -6.18
N LEU A 521 -14.65 29.94 -5.50
CA LEU A 521 -14.03 31.25 -5.72
C LEU A 521 -12.56 31.03 -6.10
N SER A 522 -12.04 31.86 -6.99
CA SER A 522 -10.60 31.92 -7.28
C SER A 522 -9.80 32.39 -6.06
N GLU A 523 -8.53 32.01 -5.98
CA GLU A 523 -7.66 32.34 -4.83
C GLU A 523 -7.45 33.86 -4.66
N ASP A 524 -7.45 34.60 -5.76
CA ASP A 524 -7.36 36.06 -5.80
C ASP A 524 -8.71 36.77 -5.64
N GLY A 525 -9.81 36.02 -5.65
CA GLY A 525 -11.18 36.55 -5.58
C GLY A 525 -11.67 37.25 -6.85
N SER A 526 -10.96 37.17 -7.98
CA SER A 526 -11.36 37.81 -9.24
C SER A 526 -12.51 37.08 -9.96
N LEU A 527 -12.61 35.75 -9.81
CA LEU A 527 -13.58 34.90 -10.50
C LEU A 527 -14.41 34.04 -9.54
N VAL A 528 -15.70 33.90 -9.86
CA VAL A 528 -16.56 32.82 -9.33
C VAL A 528 -16.54 31.67 -10.31
N TYR A 529 -16.13 30.49 -9.85
CA TYR A 529 -16.24 29.27 -10.63
C TYR A 529 -17.65 28.70 -10.51
N VAL A 530 -18.29 28.38 -11.63
CA VAL A 530 -19.63 27.77 -11.65
C VAL A 530 -19.65 26.55 -12.55
N LYS A 531 -20.16 25.43 -12.04
CA LYS A 531 -20.35 24.20 -12.82
C LYS A 531 -21.73 24.21 -13.49
N THR A 532 -21.77 23.87 -14.77
CA THR A 532 -23.01 23.73 -15.53
C THR A 532 -23.55 22.30 -15.41
N MET A 533 -24.87 22.15 -15.51
CA MET A 533 -25.54 20.85 -15.60
C MET A 533 -25.19 20.11 -16.88
N ASP A 534 -24.66 20.83 -17.88
CA ASP A 534 -24.15 20.31 -19.13
C ASP A 534 -22.68 19.89 -19.05
N GLY A 535 -22.06 19.96 -17.86
CA GLY A 535 -20.76 19.37 -17.57
C GLY A 535 -19.53 20.25 -17.82
N GLN A 536 -19.71 21.54 -18.07
CA GLN A 536 -18.63 22.51 -18.21
C GLN A 536 -18.42 23.30 -16.91
N VAL A 537 -17.26 23.95 -16.76
CA VAL A 537 -16.98 24.92 -15.70
C VAL A 537 -16.72 26.28 -16.32
N LEU A 538 -17.29 27.33 -15.72
CA LEU A 538 -17.13 28.71 -16.16
C LEU A 538 -16.41 29.53 -15.08
N GLY A 539 -15.51 30.41 -15.50
CA GLY A 539 -15.01 31.51 -14.67
C GLY A 539 -15.84 32.75 -14.92
N ILE A 540 -16.59 33.23 -13.91
CA ILE A 540 -17.45 34.42 -14.01
C ILE A 540 -16.79 35.59 -13.27
N SER A 541 -16.71 36.74 -13.92
CA SER A 541 -16.15 37.95 -13.29
C SER A 541 -16.92 38.33 -12.03
N THR A 542 -16.19 38.64 -10.95
CA THR A 542 -16.78 39.15 -9.71
C THR A 542 -17.10 40.64 -9.77
N GLU A 543 -16.51 41.39 -10.69
CA GLU A 543 -16.63 42.86 -10.77
C GLU A 543 -17.65 43.33 -11.81
N ALA A 544 -17.96 42.52 -12.82
CA ALA A 544 -18.87 42.92 -13.89
C ALA A 544 -20.31 43.14 -13.41
N ASP A 545 -21.01 44.14 -13.95
CA ASP A 545 -22.43 44.43 -13.66
C ASP A 545 -23.40 43.49 -14.41
N SER A 546 -22.88 42.37 -14.93
CA SER A 546 -23.66 41.28 -15.51
C SER A 546 -22.90 39.95 -15.34
N MET A 547 -23.53 38.82 -15.72
CA MET A 547 -22.88 37.50 -15.72
C MET A 547 -21.87 37.39 -16.89
N GLU A 548 -20.72 38.05 -16.76
CA GLU A 548 -19.65 38.03 -17.75
C GLU A 548 -18.76 36.78 -17.57
N VAL A 549 -18.71 35.94 -18.60
CA VAL A 549 -17.88 34.73 -18.64
C VAL A 549 -16.48 35.09 -19.09
N ALA A 550 -15.50 35.03 -18.18
CA ALA A 550 -14.09 35.26 -18.48
C ALA A 550 -13.51 34.10 -19.31
N TRP A 551 -13.85 32.86 -18.94
CA TRP A 551 -13.49 31.67 -19.70
C TRP A 551 -14.48 30.52 -19.47
N THR A 552 -14.48 29.58 -20.42
CA THR A 552 -15.20 28.30 -20.37
C THR A 552 -14.19 27.17 -20.45
N SER A 553 -14.23 26.24 -19.50
CA SER A 553 -13.31 25.12 -19.45
C SER A 553 -13.48 24.20 -20.66
N LYS A 554 -12.39 23.54 -21.07
CA LYS A 554 -12.46 22.40 -22.01
C LYS A 554 -12.98 21.11 -21.37
N LEU A 555 -13.16 21.10 -20.03
CA LEU A 555 -13.77 19.98 -19.32
C LEU A 555 -15.19 19.75 -19.83
N GLN A 556 -15.51 18.48 -20.10
CA GLN A 556 -16.83 18.05 -20.50
C GLN A 556 -17.25 16.83 -19.68
N LEU A 557 -18.03 17.07 -18.64
CA LEU A 557 -18.67 16.02 -17.84
C LEU A 557 -20.01 15.59 -18.49
N PRO A 558 -20.55 14.43 -18.12
CA PRO A 558 -21.96 14.09 -18.35
C PRO A 558 -22.91 15.07 -17.65
N TYR A 559 -24.22 14.80 -17.75
CA TYR A 559 -25.24 15.61 -17.07
C TYR A 559 -25.01 15.68 -15.55
N GLU A 560 -24.72 16.86 -15.01
CA GLU A 560 -24.23 17.05 -13.64
C GLU A 560 -25.28 17.70 -12.72
N LEU A 561 -25.48 17.11 -11.54
CA LEU A 561 -26.41 17.62 -10.52
C LEU A 561 -25.78 17.83 -9.13
N THR A 562 -24.50 17.51 -8.98
CA THR A 562 -23.81 17.53 -7.68
C THR A 562 -23.71 18.95 -7.12
N PRO A 563 -24.20 19.21 -5.89
CA PRO A 563 -24.14 20.52 -5.23
C PRO A 563 -22.82 20.77 -4.48
N SER A 564 -21.80 19.93 -4.67
CA SER A 564 -20.52 20.07 -3.96
C SER A 564 -19.74 21.29 -4.43
N ALA A 565 -19.25 22.08 -3.48
CA ALA A 565 -18.42 23.24 -3.77
C ALA A 565 -17.10 22.86 -4.47
N MET A 566 -16.68 23.71 -5.40
CA MET A 566 -15.34 23.67 -5.99
C MET A 566 -14.37 24.42 -5.09
N VAL A 567 -13.13 23.96 -5.04
CA VAL A 567 -12.07 24.57 -4.24
C VAL A 567 -10.91 24.93 -5.16
N ALA A 568 -10.32 26.10 -4.96
CA ALA A 568 -9.10 26.51 -5.63
C ALA A 568 -7.92 26.41 -4.67
N ASP A 569 -6.79 25.87 -5.13
CA ASP A 569 -5.54 25.79 -4.37
C ASP A 569 -4.36 25.53 -5.33
N ASN A 570 -3.26 26.26 -5.13
CA ASN A 570 -2.02 26.14 -5.90
C ASN A 570 -2.22 26.31 -7.43
N GLY A 571 -3.01 27.32 -7.84
CA GLY A 571 -3.23 27.62 -9.26
C GLY A 571 -4.13 26.63 -9.99
N LEU A 572 -4.75 25.68 -9.28
CA LEU A 572 -5.76 24.78 -9.81
C LEU A 572 -7.13 25.01 -9.17
N VAL A 573 -8.20 24.71 -9.92
CA VAL A 573 -9.55 24.52 -9.39
C VAL A 573 -9.92 23.04 -9.46
N PHE A 574 -10.30 22.48 -8.31
CA PHE A 574 -10.71 21.08 -8.19
C PHE A 574 -12.23 20.97 -8.32
N VAL A 575 -12.66 20.17 -9.29
CA VAL A 575 -14.04 20.04 -9.73
C VAL A 575 -14.58 18.65 -9.33
N PRO A 576 -15.58 18.58 -8.43
CA PRO A 576 -16.25 17.33 -8.07
C PRO A 576 -17.32 16.96 -9.10
N SER A 577 -17.52 15.66 -9.36
CA SER A 577 -18.59 15.13 -10.23
C SER A 577 -19.61 14.26 -9.47
N HIS A 578 -20.78 14.02 -10.07
CA HIS A 578 -21.79 13.10 -9.54
C HIS A 578 -21.44 11.62 -9.70
N SER A 579 -20.40 11.34 -10.47
CA SER A 579 -20.00 10.01 -10.95
C SER A 579 -18.61 9.64 -10.44
N GLY A 580 -18.16 10.26 -9.36
CA GLY A 580 -16.90 9.96 -8.68
C GLY A 580 -15.65 10.48 -9.39
N LEU A 581 -15.80 11.30 -10.44
CA LEU A 581 -14.68 11.92 -11.15
C LEU A 581 -14.25 13.21 -10.44
N VAL A 582 -12.96 13.32 -10.16
CA VAL A 582 -12.30 14.53 -9.69
C VAL A 582 -11.48 15.08 -10.84
N SER A 583 -11.64 16.36 -11.16
CA SER A 583 -10.84 17.02 -12.20
C SER A 583 -10.09 18.21 -11.61
N GLY A 584 -8.80 18.34 -11.92
CA GLY A 584 -8.03 19.55 -11.67
C GLY A 584 -7.96 20.38 -12.94
N LEU A 585 -8.47 21.62 -12.90
CA LEU A 585 -8.38 22.56 -14.01
C LEU A 585 -7.39 23.67 -13.67
N ASP A 586 -6.67 24.16 -14.67
CA ASP A 586 -5.90 25.39 -14.57
C ASP A 586 -6.82 26.57 -14.21
N ALA A 587 -6.45 27.34 -13.20
CA ALA A 587 -7.30 28.41 -12.66
C ALA A 587 -7.38 29.64 -13.59
N GLU A 588 -6.37 29.86 -14.44
CA GLU A 588 -6.27 31.02 -15.33
C GLU A 588 -7.07 30.81 -16.62
N GLY A 589 -6.93 29.64 -17.26
CA GLY A 589 -7.54 29.35 -18.57
C GLY A 589 -8.63 28.26 -18.57
N GLY A 590 -8.81 27.53 -17.47
CA GLY A 590 -9.81 26.45 -17.39
C GLY A 590 -9.45 25.17 -18.16
N ASP A 591 -8.17 25.00 -18.52
CA ASP A 591 -7.67 23.79 -19.19
C ASP A 591 -7.61 22.60 -18.21
N VAL A 592 -7.91 21.39 -18.70
CA VAL A 592 -7.88 20.17 -17.88
C VAL A 592 -6.44 19.75 -17.62
N ALA A 593 -5.95 19.95 -16.41
CA ALA A 593 -4.61 19.54 -16.00
C ALA A 593 -4.55 18.02 -15.74
N TRP A 594 -5.56 17.47 -15.06
CA TRP A 594 -5.69 16.04 -14.81
C TRP A 594 -7.12 15.66 -14.42
N GLN A 595 -7.43 14.37 -14.54
CA GLN A 595 -8.68 13.78 -14.03
C GLN A 595 -8.40 12.43 -13.36
N TYR A 596 -9.16 12.13 -12.31
CA TYR A 596 -9.07 10.86 -11.57
C TYR A 596 -10.46 10.44 -11.06
N LYS A 597 -10.91 9.25 -11.44
CA LYS A 597 -12.16 8.63 -11.00
C LYS A 597 -11.94 7.83 -9.72
N VAL A 598 -12.49 8.35 -8.64
CA VAL A 598 -12.40 7.81 -7.27
C VAL A 598 -13.36 6.65 -7.07
N SER A 599 -14.63 6.84 -7.44
CA SER A 599 -15.69 5.83 -7.40
C SER A 599 -16.71 6.06 -8.52
N ASN A 600 -17.93 5.52 -8.40
CA ASN A 600 -19.05 5.85 -9.28
C ASN A 600 -20.15 6.67 -8.58
N ALA A 601 -19.86 7.21 -7.39
CA ALA A 601 -20.81 7.98 -6.59
C ALA A 601 -20.42 9.47 -6.50
N MET A 602 -21.35 10.31 -6.02
CA MET A 602 -21.13 11.76 -5.90
C MET A 602 -19.90 12.09 -5.05
N VAL A 603 -19.05 12.98 -5.56
CA VAL A 603 -17.89 13.53 -4.84
C VAL A 603 -18.36 14.67 -3.92
N ASN A 604 -18.04 14.60 -2.63
CA ASN A 604 -18.30 15.65 -1.64
C ASN A 604 -17.31 16.82 -1.76
N PRO A 605 -17.53 17.96 -1.07
CA PRO A 605 -16.55 19.04 -1.01
C PRO A 605 -15.17 18.54 -0.57
N MET A 606 -14.16 18.80 -1.42
CA MET A 606 -12.80 18.27 -1.27
C MET A 606 -11.94 19.14 -0.35
N LEU A 607 -10.83 18.57 0.12
CA LEU A 607 -9.92 19.21 1.06
C LEU A 607 -8.49 19.20 0.50
N PRO A 608 -8.00 20.34 -0.02
CA PRO A 608 -6.58 20.50 -0.32
C PRO A 608 -5.73 20.37 0.94
N LEU A 609 -4.57 19.74 0.79
CA LEU A 609 -3.54 19.56 1.81
C LEU A 609 -2.20 20.06 1.26
N LYS A 610 -1.24 20.29 2.16
CA LYS A 610 0.13 20.65 1.76
C LYS A 610 0.79 19.55 0.90
N GLY A 611 1.69 19.99 0.02
CA GLY A 611 2.52 19.11 -0.82
C GLY A 611 1.79 18.60 -2.06
N GLN A 612 0.95 19.43 -2.68
CA GLN A 612 0.14 19.10 -3.86
C GLN A 612 -0.69 17.83 -3.64
N ARG A 613 -1.40 17.78 -2.50
CA ARG A 613 -2.28 16.68 -2.14
C ARG A 613 -3.70 17.18 -1.99
N ILE A 614 -4.67 16.39 -2.42
CA ILE A 614 -6.08 16.68 -2.21
C ILE A 614 -6.79 15.43 -1.71
N VAL A 615 -7.63 15.61 -0.70
CA VAL A 615 -8.48 14.54 -0.19
C VAL A 615 -9.88 14.72 -0.74
N ALA A 616 -10.39 13.68 -1.39
CA ALA A 616 -11.76 13.58 -1.85
C ALA A 616 -12.48 12.50 -1.08
N SER A 617 -13.78 12.67 -0.87
CA SER A 617 -14.66 11.61 -0.39
C SER A 617 -15.88 11.48 -1.29
N THR A 618 -16.43 10.29 -1.38
CA THR A 618 -17.59 9.99 -2.22
C THR A 618 -18.72 9.40 -1.40
N MET A 619 -19.95 9.56 -1.92
CA MET A 619 -21.16 9.19 -1.21
C MET A 619 -21.22 7.71 -0.83
N ASP A 620 -20.59 6.82 -1.59
CA ASP A 620 -20.48 5.38 -1.33
C ASP A 620 -19.42 4.98 -0.27
N GLY A 621 -18.92 5.96 0.49
CA GLY A 621 -18.05 5.71 1.65
C GLY A 621 -16.56 5.69 1.34
N LYS A 622 -16.14 6.02 0.11
CA LYS A 622 -14.71 6.06 -0.22
C LYS A 622 -14.10 7.42 0.17
N VAL A 623 -12.92 7.40 0.78
CA VAL A 623 -12.07 8.56 1.02
C VAL A 623 -10.72 8.29 0.38
N VAL A 624 -10.22 9.21 -0.43
CA VAL A 624 -8.95 9.04 -1.14
C VAL A 624 -8.10 10.30 -1.00
N CYS A 625 -6.80 10.13 -0.81
CA CYS A 625 -5.83 11.19 -0.99
C CYS A 625 -5.15 11.03 -2.35
N LEU A 626 -5.28 12.04 -3.20
CA LEU A 626 -4.58 12.13 -4.47
C LEU A 626 -3.38 13.06 -4.31
N LYS A 627 -2.25 12.70 -4.94
CA LYS A 627 -1.14 13.62 -5.18
C LYS A 627 -1.18 14.03 -6.64
N TYR A 628 -1.05 15.33 -6.90
CA TYR A 628 -1.15 15.91 -8.24
C TYR A 628 0.04 16.81 -8.58
N GLY A 629 0.20 17.14 -9.86
CA GLY A 629 1.35 17.86 -10.39
C GLY A 629 2.31 16.91 -11.11
N ALA A 630 3.18 17.45 -11.97
CA ALA A 630 4.33 16.66 -12.42
C ALA A 630 5.05 16.13 -11.17
N GLU A 631 5.47 14.86 -11.17
CA GLU A 631 6.60 14.54 -10.29
C GLU A 631 7.62 15.63 -10.59
N GLU A 632 8.13 16.34 -9.56
CA GLU A 632 9.37 17.09 -9.73
C GLU A 632 10.26 16.23 -10.60
N ASP A 633 10.75 16.74 -11.73
CA ASP A 633 11.58 16.02 -12.69
C ASP A 633 12.77 15.46 -11.91
N GLY A 634 12.53 14.28 -11.33
CA GLY A 634 13.23 13.86 -10.15
C GLY A 634 14.59 13.51 -10.65
N ALA A 635 15.58 14.29 -10.26
CA ALA A 635 16.93 14.11 -10.69
C ALA A 635 17.80 14.00 -9.46
N TRP A 636 18.66 12.98 -9.46
CA TRP A 636 19.51 12.64 -8.34
C TRP A 636 20.92 12.43 -8.85
N ILE A 637 21.90 12.87 -8.07
CA ILE A 637 23.31 12.52 -8.31
C ILE A 637 23.68 11.43 -7.30
N ARG A 638 23.87 10.21 -7.81
CA ARG A 638 24.28 9.02 -7.06
C ARG A 638 25.79 8.97 -6.96
N ILE A 639 26.31 8.67 -5.78
CA ILE A 639 27.72 8.76 -5.41
C ILE A 639 28.11 7.58 -4.53
N ASN A 640 29.40 7.34 -4.38
CA ASN A 640 29.92 6.55 -3.28
C ASN A 640 29.83 7.35 -1.96
N GLN A 641 29.02 6.89 -1.01
CA GLN A 641 28.78 7.56 0.27
C GLN A 641 29.97 7.44 1.24
N LEU A 642 30.86 6.44 1.08
CA LEU A 642 32.12 6.38 1.84
C LEU A 642 33.06 7.53 1.43
N GLY A 643 33.05 7.87 0.13
CA GLY A 643 33.91 8.87 -0.48
C GLY A 643 34.88 8.26 -1.49
N TYR A 644 35.90 9.02 -1.83
CA TYR A 644 36.89 8.64 -2.84
C TYR A 644 38.32 8.97 -2.37
N ILE A 645 39.31 8.18 -2.81
CA ILE A 645 40.72 8.49 -2.57
C ILE A 645 41.25 9.50 -3.62
N PRO A 646 42.18 10.42 -3.27
CA PRO A 646 42.69 11.47 -4.15
C PRO A 646 43.14 11.02 -5.54
N GLN A 647 43.88 9.91 -5.62
CA GLN A 647 44.44 9.36 -6.87
C GLN A 647 43.52 8.34 -7.57
N GLY A 648 42.37 8.00 -6.97
CA GLY A 648 41.47 6.95 -7.47
C GLY A 648 40.51 7.42 -8.56
N VAL A 649 39.80 6.46 -9.16
CA VAL A 649 38.66 6.74 -10.05
C VAL A 649 37.52 7.34 -9.22
N LYS A 650 36.90 8.43 -9.72
CA LYS A 650 35.80 9.13 -9.05
C LYS A 650 34.73 9.46 -10.05
N VAL A 651 33.63 8.71 -10.00
CA VAL A 651 32.50 8.89 -10.91
C VAL A 651 31.20 8.87 -10.12
N ALA A 652 30.36 9.87 -10.40
CA ALA A 652 28.98 9.91 -9.94
C ALA A 652 28.03 9.68 -11.12
N VAL A 653 26.77 9.33 -10.82
CA VAL A 653 25.73 9.15 -11.83
C VAL A 653 24.61 10.16 -11.58
N LEU A 654 24.40 11.09 -12.51
CA LEU A 654 23.16 11.86 -12.57
C LEU A 654 22.09 10.98 -13.22
N ALA A 655 20.97 10.75 -12.55
CA ALA A 655 19.85 9.98 -13.06
C ALA A 655 18.55 10.76 -12.90
N SER A 656 17.71 10.76 -13.93
CA SER A 656 16.49 11.57 -14.00
C SER A 656 15.29 10.76 -14.46
N LYS A 657 14.13 10.96 -13.81
CA LYS A 657 12.83 10.42 -14.23
C LYS A 657 12.17 11.18 -15.38
N GLY A 658 12.69 12.38 -15.69
CA GLY A 658 12.34 13.15 -16.88
C GLY A 658 13.50 13.26 -17.87
N ILE A 659 13.22 13.73 -19.09
CA ILE A 659 14.24 13.96 -20.11
C ILE A 659 15.04 15.21 -19.75
N ARG A 660 16.15 15.01 -19.02
CA ARG A 660 17.09 16.07 -18.64
C ARG A 660 18.34 16.02 -19.51
N ARG A 661 18.77 17.18 -20.03
CA ARG A 661 20.05 17.34 -20.74
C ARG A 661 21.09 17.92 -19.79
N ALA A 662 22.13 17.14 -19.46
CA ALA A 662 23.27 17.63 -18.68
C ALA A 662 24.47 17.87 -19.61
N SER A 663 24.95 19.11 -19.68
CA SER A 663 26.14 19.44 -20.49
C SER A 663 27.41 19.56 -19.65
N ARG A 664 27.29 20.00 -18.40
CA ARG A 664 28.39 20.24 -17.47
C ARG A 664 27.94 19.93 -16.05
N PHE A 665 28.94 19.69 -15.20
CA PHE A 665 28.74 19.60 -13.76
C PHE A 665 29.85 20.35 -13.04
N ALA A 666 29.64 20.64 -11.76
CA ALA A 666 30.63 21.24 -10.87
C ALA A 666 30.80 20.39 -9.61
N LEU A 667 32.04 20.30 -9.12
CA LEU A 667 32.35 19.87 -7.76
C LEU A 667 32.46 21.12 -6.90
N VAL A 668 31.78 21.12 -5.76
CA VAL A 668 31.67 22.27 -4.87
C VAL A 668 32.18 21.88 -3.49
N SER A 669 33.05 22.72 -2.91
CA SER A 669 33.47 22.57 -1.52
C SER A 669 32.26 22.76 -0.62
N ALA A 670 31.97 21.77 0.21
CA ALA A 670 30.87 21.83 1.17
C ALA A 670 31.15 22.82 2.33
N GLU A 671 32.42 23.19 2.53
CA GLU A 671 32.86 24.11 3.57
C GLU A 671 32.76 25.57 3.12
N THR A 672 33.23 25.89 1.91
CA THR A 672 33.30 27.27 1.41
C THR A 672 32.15 27.62 0.47
N GLY A 673 31.47 26.63 -0.12
CA GLY A 673 30.49 26.83 -1.18
C GLY A 673 31.10 27.16 -2.56
N GLU A 674 32.43 27.13 -2.68
CA GLU A 674 33.13 27.45 -3.92
C GLU A 674 33.17 26.26 -4.89
N ARG A 675 32.98 26.54 -6.19
CA ARG A 675 33.16 25.57 -7.27
C ARG A 675 34.66 25.33 -7.48
N VAL A 676 35.16 24.20 -7.01
CA VAL A 676 36.59 23.84 -7.06
C VAL A 676 36.99 23.09 -8.31
N PHE A 677 36.03 22.47 -9.01
CA PHE A 677 36.25 21.75 -10.26
C PHE A 677 35.00 21.82 -11.13
N SER A 678 35.16 21.81 -12.45
CA SER A 678 34.04 21.68 -13.40
C SER A 678 34.49 20.95 -14.66
N ALA A 679 33.67 20.00 -15.10
CA ALA A 679 33.89 19.22 -16.30
C ALA A 679 32.61 19.08 -17.12
N LYS A 680 32.74 18.55 -18.35
CA LYS A 680 31.59 18.16 -19.16
C LYS A 680 30.96 16.90 -18.56
N ALA A 681 29.64 16.82 -18.57
CA ALA A 681 28.96 15.56 -18.30
C ALA A 681 29.29 14.57 -19.45
N GLY A 682 29.29 13.27 -19.15
CA GLY A 682 29.45 12.23 -20.16
C GLY A 682 28.31 12.20 -21.19
N ARG A 683 28.30 11.18 -22.06
CA ARG A 683 27.14 10.95 -22.94
C ARG A 683 25.89 10.61 -22.10
N ASP A 684 24.72 10.88 -22.65
CA ASP A 684 23.45 10.33 -22.13
C ASP A 684 23.42 8.82 -22.42
N PHE A 685 23.25 8.02 -21.37
CA PHE A 685 23.09 6.57 -21.49
C PHE A 685 21.62 6.15 -21.65
N GLY A 686 20.68 7.10 -21.63
CA GLY A 686 19.26 6.83 -21.77
C GLY A 686 18.65 6.18 -20.53
N ALA A 687 17.59 5.40 -20.75
CA ALA A 687 16.82 4.81 -19.68
C ALA A 687 17.56 3.67 -18.98
N TYR A 688 17.45 3.61 -17.65
CA TYR A 688 17.93 2.50 -16.84
C TYR A 688 17.14 2.40 -15.54
N GLY A 689 16.60 1.23 -15.23
CA GLY A 689 15.77 1.03 -14.04
C GLY A 689 14.54 1.97 -14.04
N PRO A 690 14.36 2.82 -13.01
CA PRO A 690 13.25 3.77 -12.92
C PRO A 690 13.50 5.08 -13.69
N PHE A 691 14.69 5.28 -14.26
CA PHE A 691 15.12 6.55 -14.86
C PHE A 691 14.96 6.56 -16.38
N THR A 692 14.68 7.74 -16.94
CA THR A 692 14.56 7.98 -18.38
C THR A 692 15.83 8.52 -19.02
N SER A 693 16.68 9.22 -18.25
CA SER A 693 18.01 9.64 -18.71
C SER A 693 19.05 9.52 -17.59
N ALA A 694 20.29 9.24 -17.97
CA ALA A 694 21.39 9.08 -17.02
C ALA A 694 22.75 9.45 -17.60
N TYR A 695 23.59 10.10 -16.81
CA TYR A 695 24.90 10.64 -17.20
C TYR A 695 25.97 10.25 -16.18
N ARG A 696 27.14 9.85 -16.68
CA ARG A 696 28.36 9.69 -15.85
C ARG A 696 29.05 11.03 -15.67
N LEU A 697 29.38 11.37 -14.43
CA LEU A 697 30.07 12.59 -14.03
C LEU A 697 31.47 12.21 -13.50
N ASP A 698 32.48 12.24 -14.37
CA ASP A 698 33.85 11.83 -14.03
C ASP A 698 34.67 13.02 -13.55
N PHE A 699 35.05 13.00 -12.26
CA PHE A 699 35.87 14.01 -11.62
C PHE A 699 37.18 13.41 -11.07
N SER A 700 37.64 12.31 -11.67
CA SER A 700 38.87 11.62 -11.26
C SER A 700 40.11 12.52 -11.31
N ALA A 701 40.12 13.53 -12.19
CA ALA A 701 41.21 14.50 -12.32
C ALA A 701 41.39 15.43 -11.10
N TYR A 702 40.38 15.54 -10.22
CA TYR A 702 40.48 16.34 -9.00
C TYR A 702 41.05 15.49 -7.85
N GLN A 703 42.03 16.02 -7.13
CA GLN A 703 42.81 15.27 -6.13
C GLN A 703 42.85 15.92 -4.74
N ASP A 704 42.42 17.17 -4.58
CA ASP A 704 42.50 17.81 -3.27
C ASP A 704 41.57 17.11 -2.27
N THR A 705 42.03 17.06 -1.03
CA THR A 705 41.28 16.46 0.08
C THR A 705 40.29 17.46 0.66
N GLY A 706 39.09 16.98 1.00
CA GLY A 706 38.04 17.82 1.58
C GLY A 706 36.66 17.17 1.58
N LEU A 707 35.66 17.94 2.01
CA LEU A 707 34.25 17.58 1.94
C LEU A 707 33.59 18.30 0.76
N TYR A 708 32.90 17.56 -0.10
CA TYR A 708 32.36 18.07 -1.35
C TYR A 708 30.92 17.64 -1.60
N TYR A 709 30.28 18.30 -2.55
CA TYR A 709 29.09 17.80 -3.26
C TYR A 709 29.18 18.16 -4.74
N LEU A 710 28.47 17.42 -5.58
CA LEU A 710 28.34 17.69 -7.01
C LEU A 710 27.07 18.49 -7.29
N GLU A 711 27.13 19.35 -8.29
CA GLU A 711 26.00 20.16 -8.77
C GLU A 711 25.87 20.06 -10.29
N VAL A 712 24.64 19.79 -10.76
CA VAL A 712 24.21 19.90 -12.17
C VAL A 712 22.93 20.71 -12.19
N ASP A 713 23.00 21.93 -12.71
CA ASP A 713 21.89 22.89 -12.71
C ASP A 713 21.31 23.08 -11.29
N ASP A 714 20.07 22.63 -11.05
CA ASP A 714 19.34 22.66 -9.79
C ASP A 714 19.55 21.40 -8.91
N VAL A 715 20.25 20.38 -9.40
CA VAL A 715 20.42 19.08 -8.74
C VAL A 715 21.73 19.02 -7.98
N ARG A 716 21.69 18.53 -6.73
CA ARG A 716 22.87 18.34 -5.88
C ARG A 716 22.99 16.91 -5.37
N SER A 717 24.22 16.40 -5.30
CA SER A 717 24.49 15.13 -4.61
C SER A 717 24.44 15.31 -3.08
N PRO A 718 24.32 14.21 -2.31
CA PRO A 718 24.75 14.20 -0.92
C PRO A 718 26.21 14.63 -0.79
N ARG A 719 26.62 14.98 0.44
CA ARG A 719 28.01 15.32 0.72
C ARG A 719 28.87 14.05 0.80
N PHE A 720 30.09 14.12 0.29
CA PHE A 720 31.07 13.04 0.36
C PHE A 720 32.48 13.58 0.55
N ARG A 721 33.37 12.72 1.05
CA ARG A 721 34.78 13.06 1.26
C ARG A 721 35.61 12.64 0.05
N ILE A 722 36.59 13.47 -0.31
CA ILE A 722 37.77 13.01 -1.03
C ILE A 722 38.90 13.06 -0.02
N ALA A 723 39.46 11.91 0.36
CA ALA A 723 40.52 11.84 1.38
C ALA A 723 41.27 10.50 1.30
N PRO A 724 42.56 10.44 1.70
CA PRO A 724 43.32 9.20 1.72
C PRO A 724 42.84 8.19 2.78
N ASP A 725 41.97 8.60 3.71
CA ASP A 725 41.48 7.77 4.82
C ASP A 725 39.99 7.40 4.70
N VAL A 726 39.35 7.57 3.53
CA VAL A 726 37.89 7.35 3.36
C VAL A 726 37.44 5.91 3.63
N TYR A 727 38.32 4.93 3.44
CA TYR A 727 38.02 3.51 3.67
C TYR A 727 38.57 2.99 4.99
N LYS A 728 39.21 3.85 5.80
CA LYS A 728 39.92 3.46 7.01
C LYS A 728 38.98 2.79 8.02
N GLY A 729 39.30 1.55 8.41
CA GLY A 729 38.55 0.77 9.39
C GLY A 729 37.24 0.18 8.86
N ALA A 730 36.97 0.25 7.56
CA ALA A 730 35.76 -0.33 6.97
C ALA A 730 35.77 -1.86 7.04
N ALA A 731 36.93 -2.49 6.82
CA ALA A 731 37.10 -3.94 6.95
C ALA A 731 36.88 -4.43 8.40
N ASP A 732 37.48 -3.73 9.39
CA ASP A 732 37.25 -3.99 10.82
C ASP A 732 35.78 -3.82 11.23
N PHE A 733 35.07 -2.86 10.62
CA PHE A 733 33.65 -2.65 10.87
C PHE A 733 32.81 -3.85 10.40
N ALA A 734 33.09 -4.38 9.20
CA ALA A 734 32.38 -5.54 8.65
C ALA A 734 32.59 -6.83 9.47
N LEU A 735 33.72 -6.98 10.19
CA LEU A 735 33.94 -8.09 11.13
C LEU A 735 32.96 -8.12 12.32
N ARG A 736 32.21 -7.05 12.58
CA ARG A 736 31.17 -7.05 13.63
C ARG A 736 30.04 -8.01 13.29
N TYR A 737 29.62 -8.05 12.02
CA TYR A 737 28.59 -8.96 11.56
C TYR A 737 29.04 -10.41 11.72
N MET A 738 30.26 -10.75 11.28
CA MET A 738 30.82 -12.11 11.45
C MET A 738 30.75 -12.58 12.92
N ARG A 739 31.12 -11.71 13.87
CA ARG A 739 31.05 -12.01 15.31
C ARG A 739 29.63 -12.18 15.83
N GLN A 740 28.68 -11.42 15.29
CA GLN A 740 27.26 -11.54 15.63
C GLN A 740 26.68 -12.86 15.16
N GLN A 741 27.22 -13.45 14.09
CA GLN A 741 26.79 -14.74 13.56
C GLN A 741 27.39 -15.94 14.30
N ARG A 742 28.31 -15.75 15.26
CA ARG A 742 28.95 -16.88 15.96
C ARG A 742 27.93 -17.75 16.72
N THR A 743 28.08 -19.07 16.60
CA THR A 743 27.37 -20.07 17.42
C THR A 743 28.29 -20.62 18.52
N LEU A 744 27.78 -21.39 19.50
CA LEU A 744 28.40 -21.49 20.83
C LEU A 744 28.44 -20.10 21.45
N PHE A 745 29.60 -19.61 21.94
CA PHE A 745 29.66 -18.30 22.55
C PHE A 745 29.50 -17.19 21.49
N ASN A 746 28.41 -16.44 21.61
CA ASN A 746 28.12 -15.28 20.79
C ASN A 746 28.54 -13.99 21.55
N PRO A 747 29.62 -13.30 21.15
CA PRO A 747 30.13 -12.13 21.88
C PRO A 747 29.17 -10.93 21.84
N PHE A 748 28.29 -10.89 20.84
CA PHE A 748 27.33 -9.81 20.69
C PHE A 748 26.18 -9.96 21.71
N LEU A 749 25.62 -11.17 21.84
CA LEU A 749 24.60 -11.49 22.84
C LEU A 749 25.18 -11.69 24.25
N LYS A 750 26.49 -11.96 24.35
CA LYS A 750 27.18 -12.39 25.59
C LYS A 750 26.53 -13.63 26.21
N ASP A 751 26.06 -14.52 25.35
CA ASP A 751 25.40 -15.77 25.69
C ASP A 751 25.79 -16.86 24.69
N SER A 752 25.38 -18.11 24.94
CA SER A 752 25.65 -19.24 24.07
C SER A 752 24.41 -19.76 23.35
N CYS A 753 24.54 -20.11 22.07
CA CYS A 753 23.51 -20.81 21.30
C CYS A 753 24.04 -22.10 20.68
N HIS A 754 23.12 -23.00 20.34
CA HIS A 754 23.39 -24.24 19.58
C HIS A 754 24.50 -25.13 20.21
N THR A 755 24.58 -25.13 21.54
CA THR A 755 25.54 -25.92 22.32
C THR A 755 25.27 -27.43 22.26
N HIS A 756 24.13 -27.83 21.71
CA HIS A 756 23.70 -29.23 21.57
C HIS A 756 23.78 -29.72 20.13
N ASP A 757 24.44 -28.98 19.24
CA ASP A 757 24.55 -29.35 17.85
C ASP A 757 25.23 -30.67 17.64
N GLY A 758 24.38 -31.61 17.23
CA GLY A 758 24.63 -32.50 16.12
C GLY A 758 24.08 -33.89 16.35
N PHE A 759 23.13 -34.33 15.52
CA PHE A 759 22.86 -35.75 15.30
C PHE A 759 22.96 -36.10 13.82
N THR A 760 23.65 -37.20 13.50
CA THR A 760 24.01 -37.52 12.11
C THR A 760 22.83 -37.94 11.23
N LEU A 761 22.90 -37.61 9.95
CA LEU A 761 22.06 -38.12 8.88
C LEU A 761 22.94 -38.57 7.70
N TYR A 762 22.60 -39.70 7.08
CA TYR A 762 23.34 -40.32 5.97
C TYR A 762 24.78 -40.76 6.29
N ALA A 763 25.21 -40.65 7.55
CA ALA A 763 26.56 -41.02 7.98
C ALA A 763 26.76 -42.54 8.06
N SER A 764 25.68 -43.33 7.99
CA SER A 764 25.74 -44.79 8.03
C SER A 764 26.63 -45.35 6.90
N ALA A 765 26.70 -44.65 5.76
CA ALA A 765 27.59 -44.99 4.63
C ALA A 765 29.09 -44.89 4.98
N ALA A 766 29.43 -44.14 6.03
CA ALA A 766 30.78 -43.97 6.54
C ALA A 766 31.02 -44.70 7.87
N GLY A 767 30.13 -45.63 8.25
CA GLY A 767 30.28 -46.44 9.46
C GLY A 767 29.78 -45.80 10.76
N LEU A 768 29.11 -44.65 10.67
CA LEU A 768 28.52 -43.96 11.83
C LEU A 768 26.98 -44.00 11.74
N PRO A 769 26.26 -44.73 12.61
CA PRO A 769 24.80 -44.84 12.51
C PRO A 769 24.10 -43.49 12.47
N ASP A 770 23.02 -43.38 11.71
CA ASP A 770 22.19 -42.18 11.71
C ASP A 770 21.58 -41.94 13.11
N SER A 771 21.30 -40.68 13.42
CA SER A 771 20.88 -40.18 14.74
C SER A 771 21.94 -40.27 15.85
N THR A 772 23.20 -40.55 15.52
CA THR A 772 24.33 -40.53 16.48
C THR A 772 24.66 -39.09 16.86
N ARG A 773 24.76 -38.82 18.16
CA ARG A 773 25.22 -37.51 18.69
C ARG A 773 26.68 -37.26 18.32
N ILE A 774 27.00 -36.10 17.76
CA ILE A 774 28.35 -35.67 17.40
C ILE A 774 28.57 -34.18 17.70
N ASP A 775 29.67 -33.82 18.37
CA ASP A 775 29.98 -32.40 18.65
C ASP A 775 30.44 -31.68 17.38
N VAL A 776 29.53 -30.95 16.76
CA VAL A 776 29.79 -30.07 15.62
C VAL A 776 29.38 -28.62 15.88
N GLY A 777 29.20 -28.24 17.15
CA GLY A 777 28.87 -26.85 17.51
C GLY A 777 30.05 -25.91 17.27
N GLY A 778 29.77 -24.69 16.83
CA GLY A 778 30.73 -23.64 16.51
C GLY A 778 30.46 -23.01 15.14
N GLY A 779 31.37 -22.18 14.64
CA GLY A 779 31.23 -21.53 13.34
C GLY A 779 30.21 -20.41 13.37
N TRP A 780 29.57 -20.15 12.23
CA TRP A 780 28.63 -19.05 12.04
C TRP A 780 27.27 -19.52 11.55
N HIS A 781 26.21 -18.82 11.97
CA HIS A 781 24.96 -18.74 11.25
C HIS A 781 25.21 -18.18 9.85
N ASP A 782 24.67 -18.86 8.85
CA ASP A 782 25.00 -18.60 7.46
C ASP A 782 24.41 -17.29 6.94
N ALA A 783 23.17 -17.01 7.33
CA ALA A 783 22.48 -15.76 7.08
C ALA A 783 21.64 -15.40 8.31
N SER A 784 20.43 -14.89 8.13
CA SER A 784 19.58 -14.55 9.27
C SER A 784 18.73 -15.71 9.80
N ASP A 785 18.69 -16.82 9.05
CA ASP A 785 18.39 -18.12 9.61
C ASP A 785 19.57 -18.66 10.45
N TYR A 786 19.35 -19.77 11.14
CA TYR A 786 20.39 -20.41 11.95
C TYR A 786 21.03 -21.61 11.28
N LEU A 787 20.88 -21.74 9.97
CA LEU A 787 21.51 -22.80 9.21
C LEU A 787 23.02 -22.57 9.15
N GLN A 788 23.77 -23.66 9.01
CA GLN A 788 25.23 -23.59 8.91
C GLN A 788 25.70 -24.54 7.82
N TYR A 789 26.35 -23.99 6.80
CA TYR A 789 26.82 -24.76 5.67
C TYR A 789 28.34 -24.77 5.58
N SER A 790 28.87 -25.96 5.31
CA SER A 790 30.30 -26.18 5.10
C SER A 790 30.81 -25.45 3.87
N THR A 791 30.01 -25.37 2.80
CA THR A 791 30.41 -24.72 1.54
C THR A 791 30.70 -23.22 1.74
N THR A 792 29.79 -22.48 2.37
CA THR A 792 29.93 -21.05 2.63
C THR A 792 30.94 -20.74 3.74
N SER A 793 30.92 -21.48 4.84
CA SER A 793 31.81 -21.24 5.98
C SER A 793 33.28 -21.52 5.66
N ALA A 794 33.57 -22.55 4.84
CA ALA A 794 34.94 -22.80 4.38
C ALA A 794 35.44 -21.69 3.47
N ASN A 795 34.60 -21.21 2.55
CA ASN A 795 34.93 -20.09 1.68
C ASN A 795 35.09 -18.76 2.45
N ALA A 796 34.22 -18.48 3.42
CA ALA A 796 34.33 -17.32 4.30
C ALA A 796 35.64 -17.36 5.12
N THR A 797 35.95 -18.51 5.71
CA THR A 797 37.22 -18.74 6.42
C THR A 797 38.41 -18.46 5.52
N TYR A 798 38.39 -18.96 4.28
CA TYR A 798 39.45 -18.70 3.30
C TYR A 798 39.61 -17.20 3.01
N HIS A 799 38.51 -16.46 2.77
CA HIS A 799 38.56 -15.02 2.50
C HIS A 799 39.11 -14.21 3.67
N LEU A 800 38.75 -14.54 4.91
CA LEU A 800 39.29 -13.86 6.10
C LEU A 800 40.81 -14.10 6.24
N LEU A 801 41.25 -15.34 6.04
CA LEU A 801 42.68 -15.68 6.03
C LEU A 801 43.42 -14.96 4.88
N ALA A 802 42.85 -14.96 3.68
CA ALA A 802 43.42 -14.29 2.51
C ALA A 802 43.50 -12.77 2.71
N ALA A 803 42.48 -12.16 3.32
CA ALA A 803 42.47 -10.73 3.61
C ALA A 803 43.62 -10.35 4.56
N TYR A 804 43.89 -11.16 5.59
CA TYR A 804 45.04 -10.94 6.45
C TYR A 804 46.37 -11.19 5.73
N ARG A 805 46.48 -12.28 4.95
CA ARG A 805 47.70 -12.61 4.20
C ARG A 805 48.10 -11.46 3.27
N ASP A 806 47.13 -10.94 2.53
CA ASP A 806 47.37 -9.94 1.49
C ASP A 806 47.46 -8.52 2.07
N PHE A 807 46.74 -8.25 3.17
CA PHE A 807 46.64 -6.91 3.79
C PHE A 807 46.86 -6.93 5.32
N PRO A 808 48.00 -7.43 5.83
CA PRO A 808 48.21 -7.65 7.26
C PRO A 808 48.21 -6.37 8.10
N GLY A 809 48.48 -5.21 7.49
CA GLY A 809 48.52 -3.90 8.16
C GLY A 809 47.16 -3.23 8.37
N ILE A 810 46.07 -3.81 7.85
CA ILE A 810 44.74 -3.19 7.86
C ILE A 810 43.97 -3.50 9.14
N PHE A 811 44.12 -4.72 9.65
CA PHE A 811 43.30 -5.22 10.76
C PHE A 811 43.91 -4.89 12.12
N GLY A 812 43.08 -4.40 13.04
CA GLY A 812 43.49 -4.15 14.43
C GLY A 812 43.57 -5.43 15.29
N ASP A 813 44.08 -5.27 16.51
CA ASP A 813 43.97 -6.23 17.62
C ASP A 813 43.23 -5.51 18.76
N ARG A 814 41.90 -5.63 18.75
CA ARG A 814 40.98 -4.94 19.68
C ARG A 814 39.98 -5.89 20.30
N LYS A 815 39.90 -7.14 19.84
CA LYS A 815 39.03 -8.18 20.36
C LYS A 815 39.85 -9.36 20.86
N GLN A 816 39.37 -9.96 21.95
CA GLN A 816 39.88 -11.23 22.42
C GLN A 816 39.43 -12.34 21.46
N ALA A 817 40.03 -13.53 21.57
CA ALA A 817 39.65 -14.69 20.72
C ALA A 817 38.15 -15.04 20.82
N ASN A 818 37.53 -14.80 21.98
CA ASN A 818 36.09 -15.01 22.17
C ASN A 818 35.21 -13.89 21.59
N GLY A 819 35.79 -12.83 21.01
CA GLY A 819 35.12 -11.71 20.38
C GLY A 819 34.73 -10.54 21.31
N LEU A 820 35.04 -10.62 22.62
CA LEU A 820 34.85 -9.51 23.56
C LEU A 820 35.93 -8.44 23.41
N ASP A 821 35.68 -7.23 23.92
CA ASP A 821 36.66 -6.13 23.89
C ASP A 821 37.97 -6.46 24.64
N GLY A 822 39.10 -6.11 24.03
CA GLY A 822 40.46 -6.26 24.58
C GLY A 822 41.40 -6.88 23.55
N ALA A 823 42.72 -6.74 23.71
CA ALA A 823 43.71 -7.28 22.77
C ALA A 823 44.27 -8.64 23.22
N ASN A 824 44.56 -9.55 22.29
CA ASN A 824 45.16 -10.88 22.59
C ASN A 824 46.48 -11.15 21.85
N GLY A 825 47.00 -10.18 21.08
CA GLY A 825 48.21 -10.31 20.29
C GLY A 825 48.01 -10.91 18.90
N LEU A 826 46.77 -11.19 18.49
CA LEU A 826 46.40 -11.66 17.16
C LEU A 826 45.52 -10.61 16.47
N ALA A 827 45.64 -10.48 15.15
CA ALA A 827 44.75 -9.59 14.42
C ALA A 827 43.30 -10.11 14.52
N ASP A 828 42.36 -9.19 14.71
CA ASP A 828 40.93 -9.44 14.88
C ASP A 828 40.34 -10.34 13.80
N VAL A 829 40.80 -10.18 12.55
CA VAL A 829 40.40 -11.01 11.39
C VAL A 829 40.91 -12.45 11.49
N LEU A 830 42.09 -12.67 12.07
CA LEU A 830 42.66 -13.99 12.27
C LEU A 830 41.99 -14.73 13.43
N ASP A 831 41.57 -14.02 14.48
CA ASP A 831 40.72 -14.61 15.51
C ASP A 831 39.39 -15.10 14.91
N GLU A 832 38.78 -14.31 14.04
CA GLU A 832 37.56 -14.69 13.34
C GLU A 832 37.82 -15.86 12.37
N ALA A 833 38.88 -15.80 11.57
CA ALA A 833 39.25 -16.91 10.68
C ALA A 833 39.52 -18.21 11.46
N LYS A 834 40.20 -18.12 12.61
CA LYS A 834 40.46 -19.27 13.49
C LYS A 834 39.15 -19.86 14.04
N TRP A 835 38.15 -19.03 14.35
CA TRP A 835 36.81 -19.50 14.73
C TRP A 835 36.19 -20.42 13.66
N GLY A 836 36.32 -20.02 12.39
CA GLY A 836 35.93 -20.84 11.25
C GLY A 836 36.73 -22.13 11.15
N LEU A 837 38.07 -22.06 11.22
CA LEU A 837 38.96 -23.24 11.19
C LEU A 837 38.63 -24.25 12.30
N ASP A 838 38.40 -23.78 13.52
CA ASP A 838 38.04 -24.61 14.67
C ASP A 838 36.73 -25.38 14.42
N TRP A 839 35.76 -24.74 13.76
CA TRP A 839 34.51 -25.40 13.37
C TRP A 839 34.69 -26.39 12.22
N LEU A 840 35.46 -26.03 11.18
CA LEU A 840 35.77 -26.94 10.07
C LEU A 840 36.47 -28.21 10.56
N LEU A 841 37.34 -28.13 11.58
CA LEU A 841 37.96 -29.28 12.22
C LEU A 841 36.93 -30.24 12.83
N LYS A 842 35.84 -29.72 13.41
CA LYS A 842 34.72 -30.52 13.94
C LYS A 842 33.84 -31.09 12.84
N MET A 843 33.68 -30.37 11.72
CA MET A 843 32.93 -30.82 10.55
C MET A 843 33.71 -31.85 9.70
N HIS A 844 35.01 -32.00 9.92
CA HIS A 844 35.85 -33.08 9.38
C HIS A 844 36.63 -33.79 10.50
N PRO A 845 35.95 -34.49 11.44
CA PRO A 845 36.57 -34.98 12.67
C PRO A 845 37.53 -36.15 12.43
N GLU A 846 37.28 -36.96 11.41
CA GLU A 846 38.12 -38.10 11.01
C GLU A 846 38.30 -38.12 9.49
N PRO A 847 39.38 -38.73 8.94
CA PRO A 847 39.65 -38.73 7.49
C PRO A 847 38.51 -39.27 6.61
N HIS A 848 37.58 -40.03 7.18
CA HIS A 848 36.43 -40.60 6.46
C HIS A 848 35.07 -39.97 6.83
N LEU A 849 35.04 -39.00 7.75
CA LEU A 849 33.83 -38.30 8.18
C LEU A 849 33.94 -36.82 7.79
N LEU A 850 33.07 -36.36 6.90
CA LEU A 850 32.96 -34.95 6.50
C LEU A 850 31.48 -34.60 6.36
N PHE A 851 31.07 -33.48 6.94
CA PHE A 851 29.67 -33.05 6.98
C PHE A 851 29.43 -31.80 6.14
N ASN A 852 28.27 -31.71 5.49
CA ASN A 852 27.92 -30.64 4.56
C ASN A 852 27.18 -29.48 5.22
N GLN A 853 26.30 -29.78 6.16
CA GLN A 853 25.47 -28.77 6.81
C GLN A 853 25.02 -29.26 8.19
N ILE A 854 24.74 -28.29 9.05
CA ILE A 854 23.98 -28.45 10.28
C ILE A 854 22.61 -27.81 10.03
N ALA A 855 21.57 -28.44 10.57
CA ALA A 855 20.18 -28.02 10.41
C ALA A 855 19.69 -28.10 8.94
N ASP A 856 18.43 -27.72 8.75
CA ASP A 856 17.75 -27.64 7.45
C ASP A 856 16.57 -26.67 7.56
N ASP A 857 15.93 -26.37 6.43
CA ASP A 857 14.87 -25.37 6.23
C ASP A 857 13.63 -25.47 7.15
N ARG A 858 13.56 -26.46 8.04
CA ARG A 858 12.72 -26.38 9.24
C ARG A 858 13.03 -25.16 10.11
N ASP A 859 14.24 -24.61 10.03
CA ASP A 859 14.61 -23.33 10.65
C ASP A 859 13.60 -22.21 10.33
N HIS A 860 13.07 -22.23 9.10
CA HIS A 860 12.20 -21.18 8.56
C HIS A 860 10.75 -21.25 9.08
N MET A 861 10.44 -22.15 10.03
CA MET A 861 9.10 -22.24 10.63
C MET A 861 8.73 -21.01 11.47
N GLY A 862 9.71 -20.20 11.88
CA GLY A 862 9.49 -18.94 12.58
C GLY A 862 10.79 -18.29 13.06
N MET A 863 10.79 -16.95 13.11
CA MET A 863 11.87 -16.20 13.73
C MET A 863 11.88 -16.42 15.25
N ARG A 864 13.07 -16.63 15.80
CA ARG A 864 13.37 -16.83 17.22
C ARG A 864 14.76 -16.29 17.53
N MET A 865 15.13 -16.03 18.78
CA MET A 865 16.55 -15.78 19.09
C MET A 865 17.33 -17.11 19.00
N PRO A 866 18.64 -17.13 18.69
CA PRO A 866 19.34 -18.38 18.38
C PRO A 866 19.44 -19.35 19.58
N GLY A 867 19.35 -18.85 20.81
CA GLY A 867 19.28 -19.71 22.01
C GLY A 867 17.96 -20.48 22.15
N GLU A 868 16.93 -20.15 21.35
CA GLU A 868 15.55 -20.66 21.47
C GLU A 868 15.16 -21.63 20.34
N ASP A 869 16.14 -22.16 19.60
CA ASP A 869 15.89 -23.00 18.43
C ASP A 869 15.66 -24.50 18.77
N ASP A 870 14.39 -24.91 18.89
CA ASP A 870 13.99 -26.30 19.22
C ASP A 870 13.25 -27.05 18.09
N PHE A 871 13.35 -26.57 16.85
CA PHE A 871 12.50 -26.94 15.71
C PHE A 871 12.66 -28.37 15.16
N TYR A 872 13.63 -29.13 15.65
CA TYR A 872 14.02 -30.42 15.09
C TYR A 872 13.42 -31.63 15.82
N GLY A 873 12.61 -31.39 16.86
CA GLY A 873 11.88 -32.44 17.60
C GLY A 873 12.76 -33.28 18.54
N ARG A 874 13.99 -32.81 18.83
CA ARG A 874 14.96 -33.45 19.74
C ARG A 874 15.54 -32.43 20.75
N GLY A 875 14.67 -31.56 21.28
CA GLY A 875 15.12 -30.39 22.03
C GLY A 875 15.99 -29.50 21.14
N PHE A 876 17.17 -29.12 21.63
CA PHE A 876 18.12 -28.26 20.92
C PHE A 876 19.13 -29.04 20.04
N GLU A 877 18.97 -30.36 19.87
CA GLU A 877 19.80 -31.11 18.93
C GLU A 877 19.35 -30.88 17.48
N ARG A 878 20.29 -30.55 16.58
CA ARG A 878 20.03 -30.30 15.15
C ARG A 878 20.66 -31.37 14.26
N PRO A 879 20.06 -31.70 13.11
CA PRO A 879 20.57 -32.72 12.19
C PRO A 879 21.89 -32.28 11.54
N VAL A 880 22.76 -33.22 11.23
CA VAL A 880 24.05 -32.99 10.57
C VAL A 880 24.18 -33.92 9.39
N TYR A 881 24.29 -33.36 8.19
CA TYR A 881 24.24 -34.14 6.96
C TYR A 881 25.63 -34.54 6.51
N PHE A 882 25.85 -35.84 6.33
CA PHE A 882 27.13 -36.36 5.83
C PHE A 882 27.31 -36.09 4.34
N VAL A 883 28.56 -35.83 3.91
CA VAL A 883 28.91 -35.73 2.48
C VAL A 883 29.06 -37.14 1.88
N SER A 884 27.94 -37.71 1.45
CA SER A 884 27.89 -39.04 0.83
C SER A 884 28.38 -39.07 -0.62
N GLY A 885 28.30 -37.93 -1.33
CA GLY A 885 28.46 -37.87 -2.78
C GLY A 885 27.28 -38.43 -3.58
N GLU A 886 26.17 -38.77 -2.91
CA GLU A 886 24.94 -39.28 -3.53
C GLU A 886 23.77 -38.34 -3.25
N PRO A 887 22.74 -38.29 -4.13
CA PRO A 887 21.50 -37.56 -3.88
C PRO A 887 20.87 -37.91 -2.52
N GLN A 888 20.44 -36.89 -1.77
CA GLN A 888 19.83 -37.03 -0.44
C GLN A 888 18.38 -36.54 -0.47
N GLN A 889 17.45 -37.40 -0.04
CA GLN A 889 16.01 -37.10 0.04
C GLN A 889 15.53 -36.91 1.48
N ARG A 890 15.01 -35.72 1.80
CA ARG A 890 14.33 -35.44 3.06
C ARG A 890 12.96 -34.83 2.81
N GLY A 891 11.99 -35.21 3.64
CA GLY A 891 10.60 -34.80 3.42
C GLY A 891 10.12 -35.21 2.02
N LYS A 892 9.84 -34.23 1.16
CA LYS A 892 9.43 -34.44 -0.24
C LYS A 892 10.49 -34.06 -1.27
N PHE A 893 11.60 -33.46 -0.85
CA PHE A 893 12.59 -32.87 -1.74
C PHE A 893 13.85 -33.75 -1.81
N MET A 894 14.44 -33.79 -2.99
CA MET A 894 15.66 -34.53 -3.30
C MET A 894 16.65 -33.52 -3.88
N ASN A 895 17.87 -33.48 -3.33
CA ASN A 895 18.92 -32.65 -3.92
C ASN A 895 19.60 -33.37 -5.09
N ASN A 896 20.38 -32.64 -5.89
CA ASN A 896 21.08 -33.17 -7.06
C ASN A 896 22.59 -33.36 -6.80
N THR A 897 22.94 -33.85 -5.62
CA THR A 897 24.34 -34.16 -5.27
C THR A 897 24.91 -35.20 -6.23
N THR A 898 26.09 -34.93 -6.79
CA THR A 898 26.79 -35.83 -7.73
C THR A 898 28.14 -36.31 -7.23
N GLY A 899 28.73 -35.63 -6.23
CA GLY A 899 30.05 -35.96 -5.73
C GLY A 899 30.40 -35.28 -4.41
N THR A 900 31.66 -35.41 -4.02
CA THR A 900 32.22 -34.98 -2.73
C THR A 900 33.17 -33.78 -2.87
N SER A 901 33.46 -33.35 -4.10
CA SER A 901 34.60 -32.48 -4.39
C SER A 901 34.38 -31.05 -3.95
N SER A 902 33.28 -30.41 -4.38
CA SER A 902 32.94 -29.01 -4.04
C SER A 902 33.18 -28.64 -2.56
N THR A 903 32.54 -29.34 -1.63
CA THR A 903 32.68 -29.07 -0.19
C THR A 903 34.07 -29.41 0.35
N ALA A 904 34.60 -30.60 0.05
CA ALA A 904 35.85 -31.08 0.66
C ALA A 904 37.11 -30.35 0.13
N ALA A 905 37.05 -29.85 -1.10
CA ALA A 905 38.12 -29.04 -1.68
C ALA A 905 38.21 -27.66 -1.00
N LYS A 906 37.08 -27.02 -0.68
CA LYS A 906 37.07 -25.77 0.11
C LYS A 906 37.72 -25.96 1.50
N PHE A 907 37.49 -27.10 2.16
CA PHE A 907 38.17 -27.44 3.42
C PHE A 907 39.69 -27.51 3.25
N THR A 908 40.15 -28.14 2.17
CA THR A 908 41.58 -28.24 1.86
C THR A 908 42.22 -26.86 1.79
N SER A 909 41.61 -25.95 1.02
CA SER A 909 42.13 -24.60 0.80
C SER A 909 42.18 -23.77 2.08
N ALA A 910 41.11 -23.80 2.88
CA ALA A 910 41.05 -23.09 4.16
C ALA A 910 42.08 -23.63 5.16
N PHE A 911 42.19 -24.96 5.31
CA PHE A 911 43.17 -25.57 6.21
C PHE A 911 44.62 -25.33 5.78
N ASN A 912 44.92 -25.43 4.48
CA ASN A 912 46.26 -25.14 3.96
C ASN A 912 46.67 -23.70 4.27
N LEU A 913 45.84 -22.72 3.91
CA LEU A 913 46.16 -21.32 4.16
C LEU A 913 46.24 -21.01 5.67
N GLY A 914 45.33 -21.57 6.47
CA GLY A 914 45.36 -21.45 7.93
C GLY A 914 46.64 -22.02 8.53
N SER A 915 47.12 -23.15 8.03
CA SER A 915 48.36 -23.77 8.51
C SER A 915 49.58 -22.88 8.26
N VAL A 916 49.63 -22.16 7.15
CA VAL A 916 50.74 -21.25 6.82
C VAL A 916 50.72 -20.03 7.74
N LEU A 917 49.55 -19.40 7.91
CA LEU A 917 49.43 -18.16 8.68
C LEU A 917 49.58 -18.36 10.19
N LEU A 918 49.17 -19.53 10.71
CA LEU A 918 49.17 -19.83 12.14
C LEU A 918 50.40 -20.63 12.60
N GLU A 919 51.31 -21.04 11.71
CA GLU A 919 52.54 -21.77 12.08
C GLU A 919 53.35 -21.04 13.16
N GLY A 920 53.49 -19.73 13.02
CA GLY A 920 54.22 -18.88 13.97
C GLY A 920 53.45 -18.57 15.26
N VAL A 921 52.15 -18.91 15.32
CA VAL A 921 51.27 -18.66 16.48
C VAL A 921 51.10 -19.94 17.29
N ASP A 922 50.76 -21.06 16.63
CA ASP A 922 50.61 -22.39 17.21
C ASP A 922 50.99 -23.45 16.17
N ALA A 923 52.25 -23.91 16.24
CA ALA A 923 52.80 -24.90 15.31
C ALA A 923 52.10 -26.27 15.39
N ALA A 924 51.57 -26.66 16.55
CA ALA A 924 50.86 -27.92 16.70
C ALA A 924 49.50 -27.87 16.01
N TYR A 925 48.79 -26.75 16.18
CA TYR A 925 47.55 -26.48 15.46
C TYR A 925 47.77 -26.40 13.94
N ALA A 926 48.80 -25.67 13.50
CA ALA A 926 49.15 -25.60 12.08
C ALA A 926 49.48 -26.98 11.46
N GLN A 927 50.17 -27.84 12.21
CA GLN A 927 50.43 -29.22 11.78
C GLN A 927 49.13 -30.04 11.68
N GLN A 928 48.21 -29.91 12.64
CA GLN A 928 46.90 -30.53 12.58
C GLN A 928 46.11 -30.08 11.33
N LEU A 929 46.16 -28.77 11.02
CA LEU A 929 45.54 -28.23 9.81
C LEU A 929 46.13 -28.83 8.53
N ARG A 930 47.46 -28.99 8.43
CA ARG A 930 48.10 -29.66 7.27
C ARG A 930 47.61 -31.10 7.08
N GLU A 931 47.53 -31.86 8.17
CA GLU A 931 47.04 -33.24 8.14
C GLU A 931 45.58 -33.30 7.69
N LYS A 932 44.75 -32.36 8.18
CA LYS A 932 43.34 -32.23 7.83
C LYS A 932 43.13 -31.74 6.41
N ALA A 933 43.99 -30.87 5.89
CA ALA A 933 43.99 -30.46 4.49
C ALA A 933 44.28 -31.66 3.58
N ALA A 934 45.29 -32.47 3.91
CA ALA A 934 45.60 -33.68 3.16
C ALA A 934 44.44 -34.70 3.18
N SER A 935 43.79 -34.92 4.34
CA SER A 935 42.65 -35.83 4.42
C SER A 935 41.40 -35.30 3.71
N ALA A 936 41.12 -34.00 3.80
CA ALA A 936 40.02 -33.36 3.08
C ALA A 936 40.24 -33.44 1.56
N TYR A 937 41.46 -33.23 1.08
CA TYR A 937 41.80 -33.33 -0.33
C TYR A 937 41.65 -34.77 -0.87
N ALA A 938 42.09 -35.76 -0.08
CA ALA A 938 41.84 -37.16 -0.38
C ALA A 938 40.34 -37.49 -0.38
N PHE A 939 39.55 -36.88 0.52
CA PHE A 939 38.10 -37.01 0.55
C PHE A 939 37.46 -36.41 -0.70
N ALA A 940 37.89 -35.21 -1.14
CA ALA A 940 37.38 -34.52 -2.32
C ALA A 940 37.51 -35.36 -3.59
N LYS A 941 38.58 -36.17 -3.69
CA LYS A 941 38.85 -37.07 -4.82
C LYS A 941 38.06 -38.39 -4.80
N ARG A 942 37.30 -38.69 -3.74
CA ARG A 942 36.54 -39.95 -3.65
C ARG A 942 35.50 -40.08 -4.75
N LYS A 943 34.76 -38.99 -5.01
CA LYS A 943 33.77 -38.93 -6.09
C LYS A 943 33.73 -37.52 -6.68
N PRO A 944 34.30 -37.31 -7.89
CA PRO A 944 34.21 -36.04 -8.61
C PRO A 944 32.76 -35.55 -8.73
N GLY A 945 32.50 -34.30 -8.34
CA GLY A 945 31.16 -33.70 -8.45
C GLY A 945 30.81 -32.78 -7.28
N VAL A 946 29.56 -32.32 -7.29
CA VAL A 946 29.01 -31.35 -6.33
C VAL A 946 28.27 -31.99 -5.17
N THR A 947 28.31 -31.33 -4.01
CA THR A 947 27.49 -31.65 -2.83
C THR A 947 26.50 -30.53 -2.58
N GLN A 948 25.22 -30.78 -2.88
CA GLN A 948 24.16 -29.82 -2.62
C GLN A 948 23.63 -29.96 -1.19
N THR A 949 23.05 -28.88 -0.67
CA THR A 949 22.38 -28.93 0.64
C THR A 949 21.08 -29.73 0.58
N ALA A 950 20.63 -30.22 1.72
CA ALA A 950 19.39 -30.98 1.87
C ALA A 950 18.29 -30.09 2.48
N SER A 951 17.06 -30.27 2.00
CA SER A 951 15.87 -29.54 2.45
C SER A 951 14.71 -30.50 2.76
N VAL A 952 13.80 -30.08 3.65
CA VAL A 952 12.66 -30.84 4.15
C VAL A 952 11.31 -30.22 3.74
N LYS A 953 11.16 -28.90 3.84
CA LYS A 953 9.87 -28.19 3.76
C LYS A 953 9.66 -27.39 2.48
N SER A 954 10.72 -26.96 1.82
CA SER A 954 10.72 -26.03 0.68
C SER A 954 11.68 -26.51 -0.44
N PRO A 955 11.51 -26.03 -1.68
CA PRO A 955 12.40 -26.40 -2.78
C PRO A 955 13.74 -25.64 -2.77
N TYR A 956 13.95 -24.70 -1.84
CA TYR A 956 15.14 -23.86 -1.80
C TYR A 956 16.30 -24.60 -1.12
N ILE A 957 17.45 -24.64 -1.81
CA ILE A 957 18.71 -25.25 -1.36
C ILE A 957 19.87 -24.43 -1.94
N TYR A 958 21.06 -24.57 -1.38
CA TYR A 958 22.31 -24.27 -2.10
C TYR A 958 22.52 -25.33 -3.16
N ALA A 959 22.20 -24.94 -4.39
CA ALA A 959 22.09 -25.78 -5.57
C ALA A 959 23.39 -25.81 -6.39
N GLU A 960 24.54 -25.76 -5.72
CA GLU A 960 25.87 -25.77 -6.33
C GLU A 960 25.96 -26.85 -7.42
N ASP A 961 26.42 -26.46 -8.63
CA ASP A 961 26.57 -27.32 -9.81
C ASP A 961 27.99 -27.30 -10.39
N ASN A 962 28.88 -26.49 -9.79
CA ASN A 962 30.30 -26.40 -10.10
C ASN A 962 31.17 -26.93 -8.94
N TRP A 963 32.32 -27.52 -9.26
CA TRP A 963 33.27 -28.03 -8.26
C TRP A 963 34.73 -27.93 -8.72
N VAL A 964 34.97 -27.49 -9.96
CA VAL A 964 36.33 -27.52 -10.54
C VAL A 964 37.17 -26.33 -10.08
N ASP A 965 36.56 -25.16 -9.89
CA ASP A 965 37.12 -24.01 -9.17
C ASP A 965 37.63 -24.39 -7.78
N ASP A 966 36.83 -25.14 -7.02
CA ASP A 966 37.23 -25.55 -5.67
C ASP A 966 38.44 -26.47 -5.70
N MET A 967 38.43 -27.44 -6.62
CA MET A 967 39.53 -28.37 -6.81
C MET A 967 40.79 -27.68 -7.34
N GLU A 968 40.63 -26.66 -8.18
CA GLU A 968 41.72 -25.79 -8.62
C GLU A 968 42.36 -25.08 -7.44
N LEU A 969 41.56 -24.40 -6.60
CA LEU A 969 42.06 -23.72 -5.41
C LEU A 969 42.73 -24.70 -4.43
N ALA A 970 42.12 -25.86 -4.23
CA ALA A 970 42.68 -26.91 -3.37
C ALA A 970 44.03 -27.40 -3.90
N ALA A 971 44.15 -27.65 -5.22
CA ALA A 971 45.41 -28.03 -5.83
C ALA A 971 46.46 -26.90 -5.78
N ALA A 972 46.06 -25.65 -6.04
CA ALA A 972 46.96 -24.49 -5.97
C ALA A 972 47.50 -24.25 -4.55
N THR A 973 46.67 -24.46 -3.52
CA THR A 973 47.11 -24.36 -2.12
C THR A 973 47.95 -25.56 -1.69
N GLN A 974 47.67 -26.76 -2.19
CA GLN A 974 48.55 -27.92 -1.99
C GLN A 974 49.93 -27.69 -2.61
N LEU A 975 49.98 -27.18 -3.84
CA LEU A 975 51.23 -26.78 -4.50
C LEU A 975 52.03 -25.79 -3.64
N ALA A 976 51.37 -24.76 -3.12
CA ALA A 976 52.00 -23.74 -2.29
C ALA A 976 52.61 -24.30 -1.00
N VAL A 977 51.97 -25.31 -0.38
CA VAL A 977 52.41 -25.90 0.90
C VAL A 977 53.45 -27.01 0.71
N THR A 978 53.32 -27.84 -0.34
CA THR A 978 54.17 -29.04 -0.51
C THR A 978 55.26 -28.89 -1.57
N ALA A 979 55.15 -27.88 -2.44
CA ALA A 979 55.98 -27.72 -3.64
C ALA A 979 55.99 -28.96 -4.58
N ASP A 980 54.94 -29.78 -4.54
CA ASP A 980 54.82 -30.98 -5.37
C ASP A 980 54.21 -30.64 -6.73
N SER A 981 55.00 -30.82 -7.80
CA SER A 981 54.61 -30.46 -9.16
C SER A 981 53.38 -31.22 -9.70
N ARG A 982 52.97 -32.33 -9.07
CA ARG A 982 51.73 -33.00 -9.43
C ARG A 982 50.51 -32.10 -9.22
N PHE A 983 50.52 -31.29 -8.18
CA PHE A 983 49.42 -30.36 -7.90
C PHE A 983 49.38 -29.19 -8.88
N LEU A 984 50.52 -28.81 -9.48
CA LEU A 984 50.54 -27.83 -10.56
C LEU A 984 49.77 -28.33 -11.80
N GLU A 985 50.07 -29.55 -12.25
CA GLU A 985 49.38 -30.15 -13.41
C GLU A 985 47.88 -30.33 -13.13
N GLU A 986 47.51 -30.74 -11.91
CA GLU A 986 46.11 -30.85 -11.51
C GLU A 986 45.41 -29.48 -11.48
N ALA A 987 46.02 -28.46 -10.88
CA ALA A 987 45.45 -27.12 -10.81
C ALA A 987 45.23 -26.54 -12.21
N LEU A 988 46.23 -26.63 -13.10
CA LEU A 988 46.08 -26.19 -14.51
C LEU A 988 45.00 -26.99 -15.26
N SER A 989 44.84 -28.27 -14.96
CA SER A 989 43.78 -29.09 -15.55
C SER A 989 42.39 -28.63 -15.12
N TYR A 990 42.20 -28.24 -13.85
CA TYR A 990 40.93 -27.68 -13.37
C TYR A 990 40.69 -26.27 -13.90
N ALA A 991 41.72 -25.41 -13.93
CA ALA A 991 41.64 -24.07 -14.50
C ALA A 991 41.13 -24.05 -15.95
N ARG A 992 41.57 -25.02 -16.76
CA ARG A 992 41.14 -25.15 -18.16
C ARG A 992 39.68 -25.58 -18.33
N GLN A 993 39.07 -26.16 -17.31
CA GLN A 993 37.67 -26.59 -17.32
C GLN A 993 36.71 -25.44 -17.02
N GLU A 994 37.10 -24.49 -16.17
CA GLU A 994 36.32 -23.26 -15.89
C GLU A 994 37.13 -22.00 -16.23
N LYS A 995 37.11 -21.67 -17.52
CA LYS A 995 37.78 -20.47 -18.04
C LYS A 995 37.05 -19.18 -17.67
N VAL A 996 35.76 -19.26 -17.39
CA VAL A 996 34.90 -18.13 -17.03
C VAL A 996 33.92 -18.64 -15.99
N THR A 997 33.80 -17.93 -14.88
CA THR A 997 32.81 -18.28 -13.86
C THR A 997 31.40 -18.18 -14.46
N PRO A 998 30.58 -19.25 -14.41
CA PRO A 998 29.43 -19.40 -15.30
C PRO A 998 28.43 -18.25 -15.27
N TRP A 999 28.18 -17.63 -14.10
CA TRP A 999 27.24 -16.51 -13.96
C TRP A 999 27.62 -15.31 -14.85
N MET A 1000 28.88 -15.16 -15.24
CA MET A 1000 29.30 -14.07 -16.11
C MET A 1000 28.77 -14.23 -17.54
N GLU A 1001 28.29 -15.41 -17.94
CA GLU A 1001 27.79 -15.70 -19.29
C GLU A 1001 26.26 -15.81 -19.38
N THR A 1002 25.55 -15.71 -18.27
CA THR A 1002 24.10 -15.99 -18.15
C THR A 1002 23.42 -15.04 -17.18
N ASP A 1003 22.12 -14.83 -17.36
CA ASP A 1003 21.33 -13.86 -16.60
C ASP A 1003 20.32 -14.52 -15.63
N THR A 1004 20.32 -15.86 -15.52
CA THR A 1004 19.46 -16.63 -14.60
C THR A 1004 20.23 -17.75 -13.92
N ALA A 1005 19.96 -18.00 -12.64
CA ALA A 1005 20.56 -19.10 -11.86
C ALA A 1005 19.61 -19.62 -10.78
N ALA A 1006 19.81 -20.87 -10.36
CA ALA A 1006 19.30 -21.34 -9.07
C ALA A 1006 20.12 -20.74 -7.92
N HIS A 1007 19.57 -20.79 -6.70
CA HIS A 1007 20.21 -20.25 -5.51
C HIS A 1007 21.55 -20.95 -5.23
N TYR A 1008 22.65 -20.18 -5.14
CA TYR A 1008 24.03 -20.69 -4.97
C TYR A 1008 24.49 -21.69 -6.05
N GLN A 1009 23.90 -21.66 -7.25
CA GLN A 1009 24.24 -22.61 -8.32
C GLN A 1009 25.72 -22.60 -8.70
N TRP A 1010 26.34 -21.42 -8.80
CA TRP A 1010 27.74 -21.24 -9.20
C TRP A 1010 28.57 -20.65 -8.08
N TYR A 1011 28.48 -21.27 -6.90
CA TYR A 1011 29.26 -20.88 -5.74
C TYR A 1011 30.60 -21.64 -5.71
N PRO A 1012 31.74 -21.01 -5.34
CA PRO A 1012 31.91 -19.59 -5.02
C PRO A 1012 31.76 -18.69 -6.25
N PHE A 1013 31.26 -17.47 -6.05
CA PHE A 1013 30.93 -16.54 -7.14
C PHE A 1013 32.15 -15.95 -7.89
N VAL A 1014 33.36 -16.46 -7.60
CA VAL A 1014 34.61 -16.18 -8.31
C VAL A 1014 35.51 -17.41 -8.18
N ASN A 1015 36.15 -17.79 -9.28
CA ASN A 1015 37.19 -18.81 -9.22
C ASN A 1015 38.47 -18.22 -8.59
N LEU A 1016 38.68 -18.55 -7.32
CA LEU A 1016 39.85 -18.16 -6.50
C LEU A 1016 41.14 -18.88 -6.94
N GLY A 1017 41.02 -20.06 -7.54
CA GLY A 1017 42.12 -20.89 -8.00
C GLY A 1017 42.99 -20.17 -9.03
N HIS A 1018 42.37 -19.47 -9.98
CA HIS A 1018 43.09 -18.72 -11.02
C HIS A 1018 44.07 -17.71 -10.40
N TYR A 1019 43.63 -16.94 -9.41
CA TYR A 1019 44.47 -15.95 -8.72
C TYR A 1019 45.61 -16.62 -7.94
N GLU A 1020 45.29 -17.62 -7.12
CA GLU A 1020 46.28 -18.30 -6.27
C GLU A 1020 47.34 -19.05 -7.08
N LEU A 1021 46.94 -19.64 -8.21
CA LEU A 1021 47.86 -20.33 -9.11
C LEU A 1021 48.70 -19.32 -9.90
N ALA A 1022 48.10 -18.23 -10.42
CA ALA A 1022 48.82 -17.21 -11.17
C ALA A 1022 49.91 -16.50 -10.34
N LYS A 1023 49.74 -16.36 -9.02
CA LYS A 1023 50.78 -15.84 -8.12
C LYS A 1023 52.01 -16.74 -8.00
N GLN A 1024 51.85 -18.04 -8.27
CA GLN A 1024 52.91 -19.04 -8.16
C GLN A 1024 53.63 -19.30 -9.49
N LEU A 1025 53.17 -18.69 -10.58
CA LEU A 1025 53.63 -18.97 -11.94
C LEU A 1025 54.23 -17.73 -12.62
N GLU A 1026 55.03 -17.98 -13.65
CA GLU A 1026 55.57 -16.98 -14.57
C GLU A 1026 55.36 -17.46 -16.03
N GLY A 1027 55.48 -16.55 -17.01
CA GLY A 1027 55.42 -16.90 -18.43
C GLY A 1027 54.05 -17.34 -18.95
N GLU A 1028 54.03 -18.24 -19.93
CA GLU A 1028 52.80 -18.57 -20.71
C GLU A 1028 51.65 -19.13 -19.86
N GLN A 1029 51.95 -19.98 -18.87
CA GLN A 1029 50.91 -20.56 -18.01
C GLN A 1029 50.24 -19.51 -17.11
N ARG A 1030 51.02 -18.53 -16.65
CA ARG A 1030 50.48 -17.38 -15.91
C ARG A 1030 49.57 -16.54 -16.79
N GLU A 1031 50.02 -16.24 -18.02
CA GLU A 1031 49.21 -15.48 -18.99
C GLU A 1031 47.94 -16.22 -19.42
N GLU A 1032 47.97 -17.56 -19.46
CA GLU A 1032 46.78 -18.40 -19.70
C GLU A 1032 45.68 -18.13 -18.64
N LEU A 1033 46.04 -18.14 -17.35
CA LEU A 1033 45.11 -17.88 -16.24
C LEU A 1033 44.61 -16.44 -16.24
N LEU A 1034 45.49 -15.47 -16.49
CA LEU A 1034 45.10 -14.06 -16.57
C LEU A 1034 44.16 -13.80 -17.75
N ALA A 1035 44.29 -14.55 -18.85
CA ALA A 1035 43.36 -14.47 -19.95
C ALA A 1035 41.95 -14.95 -19.58
N TYR A 1036 41.81 -15.94 -18.68
CA TYR A 1036 40.51 -16.42 -18.18
C TYR A 1036 39.76 -15.33 -17.38
N TYR A 1037 40.45 -14.63 -16.48
CA TYR A 1037 39.86 -13.45 -15.82
C TYR A 1037 39.48 -12.35 -16.81
N ARG A 1038 40.35 -12.05 -17.79
CA ARG A 1038 40.03 -11.07 -18.83
C ARG A 1038 38.77 -11.46 -19.61
N MET A 1039 38.64 -12.73 -20.00
CA MET A 1039 37.46 -13.24 -20.72
C MET A 1039 36.17 -12.99 -19.95
N GLY A 1040 36.12 -13.32 -18.65
CA GLY A 1040 34.94 -13.07 -17.81
C GLY A 1040 34.63 -11.57 -17.67
N MET A 1041 35.66 -10.75 -17.44
CA MET A 1041 35.52 -9.30 -17.32
C MET A 1041 35.01 -8.65 -18.61
N GLU A 1042 35.41 -9.14 -19.78
CA GLU A 1042 34.91 -8.68 -21.08
C GLU A 1042 33.40 -8.97 -21.23
N LYS A 1043 32.91 -10.14 -20.80
CA LYS A 1043 31.48 -10.47 -20.82
C LYS A 1043 30.66 -9.50 -19.98
N VAL A 1044 31.13 -9.21 -18.76
CA VAL A 1044 30.47 -8.26 -17.86
C VAL A 1044 30.54 -6.84 -18.44
N TRP A 1045 31.68 -6.45 -19.01
CA TRP A 1045 31.87 -5.15 -19.62
C TRP A 1045 30.96 -4.91 -20.82
N ASP A 1046 30.76 -5.93 -21.66
CA ASP A 1046 29.88 -5.86 -22.83
C ASP A 1046 28.44 -5.49 -22.47
N ARG A 1047 27.95 -5.98 -21.33
CA ARG A 1047 26.66 -5.61 -20.74
C ARG A 1047 26.72 -4.24 -20.04
N ALA A 1048 27.75 -4.01 -19.22
CA ALA A 1048 27.89 -2.83 -18.38
C ALA A 1048 28.00 -1.52 -19.17
N LYS A 1049 28.77 -1.49 -20.28
CA LYS A 1049 29.07 -0.28 -21.04
C LYS A 1049 27.85 0.41 -21.67
N GLN A 1050 26.69 -0.24 -21.61
CA GLN A 1050 25.42 0.25 -22.14
C GLN A 1050 24.65 1.14 -21.16
N ASN A 1051 24.99 1.17 -19.87
CA ASN A 1051 24.27 1.98 -18.87
C ASN A 1051 25.21 2.85 -18.02
N ALA A 1052 24.67 3.93 -17.44
CA ALA A 1052 25.48 4.91 -16.71
C ALA A 1052 26.09 4.36 -15.42
N PHE A 1053 25.50 3.33 -14.80
CA PHE A 1053 26.04 2.70 -13.58
C PHE A 1053 27.16 1.69 -13.87
N TYR A 1054 27.46 1.39 -15.14
CA TYR A 1054 28.34 0.28 -15.54
C TYR A 1054 27.93 -1.05 -14.89
N ARG A 1055 26.62 -1.28 -14.79
CA ARG A 1055 26.09 -2.50 -14.21
C ARG A 1055 25.97 -3.60 -15.28
N GLY A 1056 26.79 -4.64 -15.15
CA GLY A 1056 26.77 -5.83 -16.02
C GLY A 1056 26.61 -7.15 -15.27
N VAL A 1057 26.59 -7.12 -13.94
CA VAL A 1057 26.31 -8.29 -13.08
C VAL A 1057 24.78 -8.45 -12.96
N PRO A 1058 24.25 -9.68 -13.11
CA PRO A 1058 22.80 -9.91 -13.15
C PRO A 1058 22.13 -9.67 -11.79
N PHE A 1059 20.82 -9.39 -11.83
CA PHE A 1059 19.98 -9.18 -10.64
C PHE A 1059 19.29 -10.48 -10.21
N ILE A 1060 20.08 -11.51 -9.90
CA ILE A 1060 19.60 -12.75 -9.28
C ILE A 1060 19.76 -12.68 -7.75
N TRP A 1061 19.17 -13.62 -7.01
CA TRP A 1061 19.35 -13.70 -5.56
C TRP A 1061 20.86 -13.75 -5.23
N CYS A 1062 21.31 -12.92 -4.28
CA CYS A 1062 22.71 -12.67 -3.92
C CYS A 1062 23.49 -11.81 -4.93
N SER A 1063 22.83 -10.93 -5.68
CA SER A 1063 23.48 -10.08 -6.70
C SER A 1063 24.58 -9.17 -6.15
N ASN A 1064 24.53 -8.77 -4.88
CA ASN A 1064 25.62 -8.03 -4.25
C ASN A 1064 26.84 -8.93 -3.95
N ASN A 1065 26.64 -10.21 -3.62
CA ASN A 1065 27.75 -11.15 -3.45
C ASN A 1065 28.50 -11.34 -4.78
N LEU A 1066 27.76 -11.48 -5.89
CA LEU A 1066 28.36 -11.46 -7.25
C LEU A 1066 29.14 -10.16 -7.52
N THR A 1067 28.61 -9.03 -7.05
CA THR A 1067 29.22 -7.70 -7.24
C THR A 1067 30.54 -7.58 -6.50
N VAL A 1068 30.59 -8.05 -5.25
CA VAL A 1068 31.81 -8.11 -4.44
C VAL A 1068 32.84 -9.01 -5.12
N SER A 1069 32.47 -10.23 -5.47
CA SER A 1069 33.36 -11.20 -6.13
C SER A 1069 33.91 -10.67 -7.46
N PHE A 1070 33.08 -10.00 -8.26
CA PHE A 1070 33.52 -9.39 -9.52
C PHE A 1070 34.48 -8.22 -9.31
N ALA A 1071 34.23 -7.36 -8.31
CA ALA A 1071 35.14 -6.27 -7.97
C ALA A 1071 36.51 -6.80 -7.49
N ILE A 1072 36.52 -7.88 -6.70
CA ILE A 1072 37.74 -8.58 -6.27
C ILE A 1072 38.49 -9.14 -7.49
N GLN A 1073 37.81 -9.81 -8.41
CA GLN A 1073 38.45 -10.33 -9.63
C GLN A 1073 39.08 -9.22 -10.47
N CYS A 1074 38.40 -8.08 -10.63
CA CYS A 1074 38.95 -6.92 -11.33
C CYS A 1074 40.20 -6.37 -10.63
N PHE A 1075 40.15 -6.28 -9.29
CA PHE A 1075 41.29 -5.86 -8.48
C PHE A 1075 42.48 -6.80 -8.65
N TRP A 1076 42.29 -8.11 -8.52
CA TRP A 1076 43.35 -9.11 -8.71
C TRP A 1076 43.94 -9.09 -10.11
N TYR A 1077 43.10 -8.97 -11.13
CA TYR A 1077 43.56 -8.85 -12.50
C TYR A 1077 44.49 -7.63 -12.64
N ARG A 1078 44.09 -6.46 -12.14
CA ARG A 1078 44.89 -5.24 -12.17
C ARG A 1078 46.17 -5.38 -11.34
N GLU A 1079 46.11 -5.99 -10.17
CA GLU A 1079 47.27 -6.20 -9.30
C GLU A 1079 48.33 -7.08 -9.99
N LEU A 1080 47.91 -8.20 -10.59
CA LEU A 1080 48.81 -9.13 -11.28
C LEU A 1080 49.33 -8.60 -12.62
N THR A 1081 48.56 -7.77 -13.35
CA THR A 1081 48.92 -7.34 -14.72
C THR A 1081 49.40 -5.90 -14.82
N GLN A 1082 49.08 -5.06 -13.83
CA GLN A 1082 49.18 -3.59 -13.89
C GLN A 1082 48.31 -2.96 -14.99
N ASP A 1083 47.37 -3.70 -15.58
CA ASP A 1083 46.44 -3.22 -16.58
C ASP A 1083 45.25 -2.49 -15.93
N ASN A 1084 45.10 -1.21 -16.26
CA ASN A 1084 44.06 -0.33 -15.74
C ASN A 1084 42.82 -0.23 -16.64
N THR A 1085 42.74 -1.03 -17.72
CA THR A 1085 41.63 -1.00 -18.69
C THR A 1085 40.25 -1.10 -18.02
N TYR A 1086 40.14 -1.86 -16.93
CA TYR A 1086 38.89 -2.11 -16.22
C TYR A 1086 38.73 -1.32 -14.91
N ALA A 1087 39.62 -0.37 -14.60
CA ALA A 1087 39.61 0.36 -13.32
C ALA A 1087 38.30 1.12 -13.07
N GLN A 1088 37.67 1.70 -14.11
CA GLN A 1088 36.36 2.34 -13.94
C GLN A 1088 35.22 1.36 -13.71
N LEU A 1089 35.32 0.14 -14.27
CA LEU A 1089 34.32 -0.91 -14.06
C LEU A 1089 34.47 -1.51 -12.65
N GLU A 1090 35.69 -1.75 -12.20
CA GLU A 1090 36.02 -2.14 -10.82
C GLU A 1090 35.43 -1.12 -9.83
N GLN A 1091 35.76 0.15 -10.00
CA GLN A 1091 35.28 1.22 -9.11
C GLN A 1091 33.75 1.35 -9.15
N ALA A 1092 33.11 1.19 -10.31
CA ALA A 1092 31.64 1.27 -10.40
C ALA A 1092 30.94 0.14 -9.62
N ASN A 1093 31.50 -1.07 -9.59
CA ASN A 1093 30.97 -2.17 -8.79
C ASN A 1093 31.20 -1.96 -7.29
N PHE A 1094 32.33 -1.35 -6.91
CA PHE A 1094 32.55 -0.92 -5.53
C PHE A 1094 31.57 0.19 -5.12
N ASP A 1095 31.45 1.25 -5.93
CA ASP A 1095 30.57 2.39 -5.67
C ASP A 1095 29.09 1.98 -5.58
N TRP A 1096 28.68 0.94 -6.33
CA TRP A 1096 27.35 0.35 -6.26
C TRP A 1096 26.98 -0.09 -4.84
N LEU A 1097 27.91 -0.73 -4.12
CA LEU A 1097 27.71 -1.22 -2.76
C LEU A 1097 27.56 -0.10 -1.73
N PHE A 1098 27.95 1.13 -2.08
CA PHE A 1098 27.98 2.28 -1.16
C PHE A 1098 27.16 3.48 -1.65
N GLY A 1099 26.13 3.26 -2.49
CA GLY A 1099 25.14 4.30 -2.83
C GLY A 1099 25.17 4.82 -4.26
N CYS A 1100 26.13 4.41 -5.10
CA CYS A 1100 26.10 4.72 -6.53
C CYS A 1100 25.24 3.70 -7.28
N ASN A 1101 23.97 3.61 -6.87
CA ASN A 1101 22.96 2.71 -7.41
C ASN A 1101 21.61 3.44 -7.52
N PRO A 1102 20.57 2.84 -8.14
CA PRO A 1102 19.29 3.53 -8.35
C PRO A 1102 18.62 4.08 -7.10
N TRP A 1103 18.81 3.43 -5.96
CA TRP A 1103 18.19 3.78 -4.68
C TRP A 1103 18.96 4.87 -3.93
N GLY A 1104 20.28 4.94 -4.14
CA GLY A 1104 21.15 5.88 -3.42
C GLY A 1104 21.55 5.42 -2.02
N THR A 1105 21.36 4.14 -1.73
CA THR A 1105 21.60 3.53 -0.41
C THR A 1105 22.82 2.63 -0.45
N SER A 1106 23.57 2.55 0.65
CA SER A 1106 24.58 1.50 0.78
C SER A 1106 23.88 0.14 0.92
N MET A 1107 24.55 -0.90 0.47
CA MET A 1107 24.14 -2.29 0.62
C MET A 1107 24.74 -2.93 1.89
N VAL A 1108 25.35 -2.14 2.76
CA VAL A 1108 26.02 -2.60 3.98
C VAL A 1108 25.40 -1.90 5.19
N TYR A 1109 24.86 -2.68 6.12
CA TYR A 1109 24.20 -2.14 7.29
C TYR A 1109 25.14 -1.27 8.12
N GLY A 1110 24.76 0.00 8.33
CA GLY A 1110 25.49 0.95 9.18
C GLY A 1110 26.80 1.50 8.59
N LEU A 1111 27.13 1.23 7.31
CA LEU A 1111 28.37 1.67 6.67
C LEU A 1111 28.11 2.48 5.37
N PRO A 1112 28.35 3.80 5.34
CA PRO A 1112 28.80 4.65 6.45
C PRO A 1112 27.67 4.97 7.44
N ALA A 1113 28.04 5.23 8.69
CA ALA A 1113 27.09 5.56 9.76
C ALA A 1113 26.28 6.85 9.56
N TRP A 1114 26.70 7.73 8.64
CA TRP A 1114 25.98 8.97 8.28
C TRP A 1114 25.18 8.86 6.98
N GLY A 1115 25.30 7.73 6.26
CA GLY A 1115 24.66 7.51 4.97
C GLY A 1115 23.28 6.87 5.09
N ASP A 1116 22.62 6.74 3.95
CA ASP A 1116 21.48 5.83 3.81
C ASP A 1116 22.02 4.40 3.70
N THR A 1117 21.58 3.52 4.59
CA THR A 1117 21.98 2.11 4.72
C THR A 1117 20.76 1.29 5.14
N PRO A 1118 20.75 -0.05 4.99
CA PRO A 1118 19.64 -0.87 5.46
C PRO A 1118 19.36 -0.63 6.94
N VAL A 1119 18.08 -0.54 7.34
CA VAL A 1119 17.66 -0.37 8.73
C VAL A 1119 16.65 -1.41 9.21
N ASP A 1120 15.97 -2.10 8.29
CA ASP A 1120 15.02 -3.19 8.58
C ASP A 1120 15.36 -4.48 7.79
N PRO A 1121 16.60 -5.01 7.90
CA PRO A 1121 17.02 -6.24 7.24
C PRO A 1121 16.19 -7.43 7.70
N HIS A 1122 16.07 -8.46 6.84
CA HIS A 1122 15.44 -9.74 7.18
C HIS A 1122 16.30 -10.45 8.23
N SER A 1123 16.15 -10.11 9.51
CA SER A 1123 16.95 -10.68 10.60
C SER A 1123 16.18 -10.77 11.91
N ALA A 1124 16.30 -11.91 12.60
CA ALA A 1124 15.75 -12.07 13.95
C ALA A 1124 16.40 -11.10 14.96
N PHE A 1125 17.69 -10.76 14.78
CA PHE A 1125 18.41 -9.84 15.64
C PHE A 1125 17.80 -8.44 15.62
N THR A 1126 17.51 -7.89 14.44
CA THR A 1126 16.83 -6.59 14.31
C THR A 1126 15.36 -6.71 14.72
N ARG A 1127 14.66 -7.76 14.26
CA ARG A 1127 13.21 -7.86 14.41
C ARG A 1127 12.73 -8.17 15.83
N LEU A 1128 13.39 -9.11 16.51
CA LEU A 1128 13.01 -9.58 17.84
C LEU A 1128 13.86 -8.92 18.93
N GLY A 1129 15.17 -8.80 18.68
CA GLY A 1129 16.13 -8.26 19.63
C GLY A 1129 16.35 -6.74 19.58
N ASN A 1130 15.91 -6.07 18.49
CA ASN A 1130 16.22 -4.67 18.21
C ASN A 1130 17.74 -4.38 18.24
N PHE A 1131 18.52 -5.35 17.76
CA PHE A 1131 19.96 -5.29 17.66
C PHE A 1131 20.40 -4.82 16.28
N PRO A 1132 21.33 -3.86 16.17
CA PRO A 1132 21.93 -3.53 14.87
C PRO A 1132 22.76 -4.71 14.35
N ILE A 1133 22.83 -4.85 13.03
CA ILE A 1133 23.62 -5.88 12.35
C ILE A 1133 24.82 -5.26 11.62
N ASP A 1134 25.51 -4.36 12.31
CA ASP A 1134 26.64 -3.55 11.80
C ASP A 1134 27.58 -4.37 10.92
N GLY A 1135 27.72 -3.94 9.65
CA GLY A 1135 28.65 -4.51 8.70
C GLY A 1135 28.10 -5.62 7.82
N GLY A 1136 26.87 -6.09 8.06
CA GLY A 1136 26.24 -7.12 7.24
C GLY A 1136 25.96 -6.62 5.82
N LEU A 1137 26.47 -7.34 4.82
CA LEU A 1137 26.15 -7.13 3.41
C LEU A 1137 24.81 -7.79 3.08
N VAL A 1138 23.83 -7.01 2.62
CA VAL A 1138 22.55 -7.56 2.17
C VAL A 1138 22.67 -8.18 0.77
N ASP A 1139 21.87 -9.22 0.52
CA ASP A 1139 21.82 -9.99 -0.74
C ASP A 1139 21.78 -9.12 -1.99
N GLY A 1140 21.02 -8.03 -1.92
CA GLY A 1140 20.94 -7.03 -2.96
C GLY A 1140 19.80 -7.23 -3.94
N PRO A 1141 19.70 -6.35 -4.95
CA PRO A 1141 18.53 -6.28 -5.79
C PRO A 1141 18.35 -7.52 -6.66
N VAL A 1142 17.09 -7.88 -6.87
CA VAL A 1142 16.67 -8.95 -7.80
C VAL A 1142 15.80 -8.40 -8.93
N TYR A 1143 15.73 -9.11 -10.06
CA TYR A 1143 14.80 -8.76 -11.13
C TYR A 1143 13.37 -8.76 -10.61
N GLY A 1144 12.53 -7.82 -11.07
CA GLY A 1144 11.15 -7.67 -10.56
C GLY A 1144 10.28 -8.93 -10.76
N ASN A 1145 10.55 -9.72 -11.81
CA ASN A 1145 9.90 -11.01 -12.05
C ASN A 1145 10.35 -12.11 -11.07
N ILE A 1146 11.62 -12.12 -10.65
CA ILE A 1146 12.12 -13.05 -9.63
C ILE A 1146 11.40 -12.74 -8.32
N PHE A 1147 11.43 -11.49 -7.87
CA PHE A 1147 10.73 -11.05 -6.66
C PHE A 1147 9.25 -11.47 -6.66
N ALA A 1148 8.53 -11.20 -7.75
CA ALA A 1148 7.11 -11.54 -7.87
C ALA A 1148 6.81 -13.06 -7.86
N SER A 1149 7.81 -13.91 -8.08
CA SER A 1149 7.66 -15.37 -8.12
C SER A 1149 7.99 -16.08 -6.81
N LEU A 1150 8.63 -15.39 -5.87
CA LEU A 1150 9.09 -15.98 -4.61
C LEU A 1150 7.94 -16.16 -3.60
N ILE A 1151 8.01 -17.25 -2.83
CA ILE A 1151 6.94 -17.66 -1.92
C ILE A 1151 7.20 -17.09 -0.52
N GLY A 1152 6.20 -16.42 0.05
CA GLY A 1152 6.27 -15.96 1.44
C GLY A 1152 6.88 -14.57 1.64
N ILE A 1153 7.19 -13.87 0.56
CA ILE A 1153 7.62 -12.46 0.61
C ILE A 1153 6.40 -11.55 0.72
N GLN A 1154 6.40 -10.68 1.73
CA GLN A 1154 5.41 -9.63 1.89
C GLN A 1154 6.01 -8.45 2.65
N LEU A 1155 6.06 -7.26 2.04
CA LEU A 1155 6.52 -6.05 2.72
C LEU A 1155 5.60 -5.72 3.90
N THR A 1156 6.20 -5.39 5.04
CA THR A 1156 5.48 -5.15 6.29
C THR A 1156 5.24 -3.66 6.56
N ARG A 1157 5.95 -2.81 5.83
CA ARG A 1157 5.82 -1.35 5.82
C ARG A 1157 5.66 -0.86 4.37
N PRO A 1158 5.18 0.39 4.16
CA PRO A 1158 5.24 1.01 2.86
C PRO A 1158 6.69 1.05 2.36
N ASP A 1159 6.90 0.68 1.09
CA ASP A 1159 8.23 0.68 0.48
C ASP A 1159 8.84 2.09 0.46
N ALA A 1160 9.91 2.27 1.25
CA ALA A 1160 10.66 3.52 1.33
C ALA A 1160 11.29 3.92 -0.01
N TYR A 1161 11.56 2.93 -0.85
CA TYR A 1161 12.18 3.05 -2.16
C TYR A 1161 11.19 2.94 -3.31
N ALA A 1162 9.88 3.00 -3.05
CA ALA A 1162 8.82 2.87 -4.07
C ALA A 1162 9.05 3.74 -5.33
N PRO A 1163 9.57 4.98 -5.24
CA PRO A 1163 9.87 5.76 -6.43
C PRO A 1163 10.98 5.18 -7.32
N PHE A 1164 11.86 4.33 -6.81
CA PHE A 1164 13.04 3.83 -7.50
C PHE A 1164 12.94 2.35 -7.92
N GLN A 1165 11.85 1.67 -7.57
CA GLN A 1165 11.59 0.32 -8.08
C GLN A 1165 11.25 0.34 -9.57
N SER A 1166 11.61 -0.73 -10.29
CA SER A 1166 11.18 -0.93 -11.67
C SER A 1166 11.11 -2.40 -12.06
N ASP A 1167 10.55 -2.69 -13.23
CA ASP A 1167 10.52 -4.06 -13.79
C ASP A 1167 11.93 -4.66 -13.95
N LEU A 1168 12.96 -3.82 -14.10
CA LEU A 1168 14.35 -4.27 -14.23
C LEU A 1168 14.90 -4.82 -12.91
N ALA A 1169 14.71 -4.11 -11.80
CA ALA A 1169 15.27 -4.51 -10.52
C ALA A 1169 14.51 -3.87 -9.37
N VAL A 1170 14.41 -4.61 -8.27
CA VAL A 1170 13.83 -4.14 -7.01
C VAL A 1170 14.79 -4.36 -5.86
N TYR A 1171 14.75 -3.46 -4.88
CA TYR A 1171 15.43 -3.59 -3.59
C TYR A 1171 14.52 -2.99 -2.52
N HIS A 1172 14.22 -3.74 -1.47
CA HIS A 1172 13.35 -3.27 -0.38
C HIS A 1172 14.11 -3.31 0.94
N ASP A 1173 14.15 -2.19 1.67
CA ASP A 1173 14.63 -2.21 3.04
C ASP A 1173 13.47 -2.54 4.02
N ASP A 1174 13.01 -3.80 3.97
CA ASP A 1174 11.94 -4.32 4.84
C ASP A 1174 12.24 -5.75 5.25
N TYR A 1175 11.95 -6.10 6.50
CA TYR A 1175 12.26 -7.43 7.01
C TYR A 1175 11.48 -8.52 6.27
N GLY A 1176 10.33 -8.20 5.68
CA GLY A 1176 9.51 -9.15 4.93
C GLY A 1176 10.09 -9.57 3.58
N ASP A 1177 11.17 -8.95 3.12
CA ASP A 1177 11.88 -9.29 1.89
C ASP A 1177 13.25 -9.92 2.17
N TYR A 1178 13.25 -11.24 2.34
CA TYR A 1178 14.49 -12.01 2.48
C TYR A 1178 15.31 -12.04 1.18
N SER A 1179 14.71 -11.81 0.01
CA SER A 1179 15.40 -12.00 -1.27
C SER A 1179 16.32 -10.85 -1.67
N THR A 1180 16.06 -9.66 -1.13
CA THR A 1180 16.87 -8.47 -1.41
C THR A 1180 17.56 -7.89 -0.19
N ASN A 1181 17.07 -8.20 1.02
CA ASN A 1181 17.46 -7.54 2.27
C ASN A 1181 17.88 -8.49 3.39
N GLU A 1182 18.15 -9.76 3.08
CA GLU A 1182 18.81 -10.67 4.01
C GLU A 1182 20.34 -10.45 3.96
N PRO A 1183 21.00 -10.22 5.11
CA PRO A 1183 22.45 -10.15 5.16
C PRO A 1183 23.11 -11.53 5.19
N THR A 1184 24.18 -11.70 4.42
CA THR A 1184 24.87 -13.00 4.25
C THR A 1184 26.26 -13.00 4.86
N MET A 1185 26.62 -14.07 5.58
CA MET A 1185 27.90 -14.19 6.28
C MET A 1185 29.06 -14.31 5.28
N ASP A 1186 28.91 -15.13 4.25
CA ASP A 1186 29.95 -15.38 3.25
C ASP A 1186 30.14 -14.20 2.27
N GLY A 1187 29.05 -13.54 1.88
CA GLY A 1187 29.09 -12.27 1.15
C GLY A 1187 29.84 -11.20 1.95
N THR A 1188 29.57 -11.13 3.26
CA THR A 1188 30.27 -10.19 4.16
C THR A 1188 31.76 -10.55 4.33
N ALA A 1189 32.12 -11.83 4.41
CA ALA A 1189 33.52 -12.26 4.45
C ALA A 1189 34.29 -11.88 3.18
N SER A 1190 33.64 -12.01 2.02
CA SER A 1190 34.20 -11.55 0.74
C SER A 1190 34.32 -10.02 0.72
N LEU A 1191 33.33 -9.30 1.25
CA LEU A 1191 33.36 -7.84 1.37
C LEU A 1191 34.51 -7.37 2.27
N ILE A 1192 34.82 -8.09 3.36
CA ILE A 1192 35.96 -7.77 4.24
C ILE A 1192 37.26 -7.79 3.44
N TYR A 1193 37.47 -8.77 2.55
CA TYR A 1193 38.62 -8.80 1.65
C TYR A 1193 38.65 -7.55 0.74
N LEU A 1194 37.54 -7.25 0.08
CA LEU A 1194 37.45 -6.10 -0.84
C LEU A 1194 37.68 -4.76 -0.12
N LEU A 1195 37.14 -4.59 1.09
CA LEU A 1195 37.34 -3.40 1.90
C LEU A 1195 38.78 -3.28 2.37
N ALA A 1196 39.43 -4.38 2.75
CA ALA A 1196 40.84 -4.37 3.12
C ALA A 1196 41.74 -4.01 1.93
N ALA A 1197 41.44 -4.54 0.74
CA ALA A 1197 42.11 -4.15 -0.49
C ALA A 1197 41.97 -2.65 -0.75
N LYS A 1198 40.75 -2.11 -0.68
CA LYS A 1198 40.49 -0.68 -0.91
C LYS A 1198 41.13 0.22 0.15
N GLU A 1199 41.17 -0.22 1.40
CA GLU A 1199 41.89 0.49 2.46
C GLU A 1199 43.40 0.49 2.21
N GLN A 1200 44.00 -0.63 1.80
CA GLN A 1200 45.41 -0.70 1.43
C GLN A 1200 45.76 0.27 0.28
N GLU A 1201 44.95 0.31 -0.77
CA GLU A 1201 45.14 1.26 -1.90
C GLU A 1201 45.13 2.73 -1.43
N SER A 1202 44.32 3.02 -0.41
CA SER A 1202 44.22 4.36 0.17
C SER A 1202 45.49 4.77 0.92
N GLN A 1203 46.18 3.81 1.55
CA GLN A 1203 47.43 4.03 2.28
C GLN A 1203 48.64 4.14 1.33
N GLU A 1204 48.69 3.36 0.25
CA GLU A 1204 49.81 3.35 -0.69
C GLU A 1204 49.96 4.67 -1.46
N GLY A 1205 48.85 5.29 -1.87
CA GLY A 1205 48.91 6.59 -2.53
C GLY A 1205 49.09 7.79 -1.58
N ALA A 1206 49.09 7.56 -0.26
CA ALA A 1206 49.46 8.57 0.74
C ALA A 1206 50.98 8.62 1.01
N GLN A 1207 51.76 7.63 0.53
CA GLN A 1207 53.23 7.69 0.60
C GLN A 1207 53.80 8.45 -0.61
N PRO A 1208 54.67 9.46 -0.42
CA PRO A 1208 55.43 10.00 -1.54
C PRO A 1208 56.29 8.87 -2.11
N LYS A 1209 56.14 8.59 -3.41
CA LYS A 1209 56.98 7.61 -4.13
C LYS A 1209 58.45 7.88 -3.80
N LYS A 1210 59.12 6.90 -3.19
CA LYS A 1210 60.58 6.91 -3.03
C LYS A 1210 61.28 6.66 -4.36
#